data_AF-A0A2G6ASE9-F1
#
_entry.id   AF-A0A2G6ASE9-F1
#
_cell.length_a   1.000
_cell.length_b   1.000
_cell.length_c   1.000
_cell.angle_alpha   90.00
_cell.angle_beta   90.00
_cell.angle_gamma   90.00
#
_symmetry.space_group_name_H-M   'P 1'
#
loop_
_entity.id
_entity.type
_entity.pdbx_description
1 polymer ?
#
loop_
_entity_poly.entity_id
_entity_poly.type
_entity_poly.pdbx_seq_one_letter_code
_entity_poly.pdbx_strand_id
1 'polypeptide(L)'
;MKVRKWNTATLLLALLFVCSIQSVSAQTTDVKYIDVPDHHWAKNEIMQLDDMKIITGNFDMQFHPETPLTKGQAAVSFSKIFGSKFIDKSYGFSDIAWGSDKGRFALTAVENGWIQPSRRGFFGFDEPLTKTELWNSFMTAFDMEKDFSKIVASSWPSSSDRATLQNIPIYTFPQVEEFLQYGDSIVSRAYFSKALHRILVETNRIKQPKRFTLSTPEESGHYRKSVPETYLGSVPFNTHPLYLRSEETFEYKDFTQTNYGFSRDSAYTYAVGKEGAEIKLTVRELPNKDVFVFSELTNPTDKSITVEVLQKEQDIERFDLFRYDRYPLMRENLDLTDADMTTYPTGLLRFIKTDGTVEERMIGQAYQSKQLSLRYDNDEESVSRELIEEQENFSYALAGKTLLSSYTLQAKAGEIVDHWYVDSDEQLFNSKDDLFKWMRETSQNHKKRNKWYTAEGSYNKLADSTEPMPVSGQNYGRNLLMLKEDRALTLYHENKGRYFKNLVYNAFVNLRNFKENKDYWETEVTSTYLKNLYDIHAPFIDTRFNEQIALFYYNSGDEFGIPSANEPLRDYADLLVSQQRKGNIIRVASDAYYIADYFPIKQKVTTHTSMNHALGGMNILLMSYQEFGDWRYLHTARNVQRAIVYQKDQWIRDNGDIWYKISPEFNFEGDDYKHLTLEDLIDSYQLWQQIDPIYLPTLKQLIISKATFLSNEKLGYTTKIKNGLKKIGLDEYLPDGDEVTDAL
;
A
#
# COMPACT_ATOMS: atom_id res chain seq x y z
N MET A 1 14.06 86.00 60.99
CA MET A 1 14.49 84.82 60.21
C MET A 1 14.80 85.25 58.77
N LYS A 2 16.10 85.41 58.46
CA LYS A 2 16.65 85.53 57.09
C LYS A 2 17.09 84.09 56.70
N VAL A 3 17.05 83.61 55.46
CA VAL A 3 17.75 84.11 54.25
C VAL A 3 17.10 83.54 52.96
N ARG A 4 17.17 84.37 51.91
CA ARG A 4 16.94 84.19 50.44
C ARG A 4 17.45 82.89 49.77
N LYS A 5 16.90 82.58 48.58
CA LYS A 5 17.52 82.59 47.21
C LYS A 5 16.70 81.70 46.23
N TRP A 6 16.19 82.21 45.09
CA TRP A 6 16.80 82.38 43.75
C TRP A 6 16.99 81.08 42.92
N ASN A 7 16.38 81.09 41.71
CA ASN A 7 16.89 80.66 40.39
C ASN A 7 16.25 79.49 39.63
N THR A 8 15.63 79.90 38.52
CA THR A 8 15.63 79.34 37.16
C THR A 8 16.87 78.54 36.75
N ALA A 9 16.64 77.35 36.19
CA ALA A 9 17.34 76.64 35.10
C ALA A 9 16.60 75.28 34.98
N THR A 10 16.30 74.65 33.84
CA THR A 10 17.02 74.56 32.57
C THR A 10 16.05 73.93 31.56
N LEU A 11 15.86 74.57 30.41
CA LEU A 11 15.10 74.04 29.27
C LEU A 11 16.15 73.72 28.20
N LEU A 12 16.77 72.54 28.29
CA LEU A 12 17.73 72.00 27.31
C LEU A 12 18.11 70.56 27.69
N LEU A 13 17.50 69.58 27.01
CA LEU A 13 17.99 68.24 26.62
C LEU A 13 16.81 67.25 26.58
N ALA A 14 16.07 67.25 25.46
CA ALA A 14 15.27 66.10 25.03
C ALA A 14 15.19 66.09 23.51
N LEU A 15 16.36 66.18 22.86
CA LEU A 15 16.54 65.85 21.45
C LEU A 15 17.47 64.62 21.38
N LEU A 16 17.08 63.57 22.10
CA LEU A 16 17.64 62.23 21.92
C LEU A 16 16.81 61.55 20.84
N PHE A 17 17.31 61.68 19.62
CA PHE A 17 17.29 60.68 18.54
C PHE A 17 16.60 59.37 18.93
N VAL A 18 15.28 59.30 18.77
CA VAL A 18 14.59 58.01 18.61
C VAL A 18 14.73 57.66 17.12
N CYS A 19 15.94 57.24 16.74
CA CYS A 19 16.07 56.36 15.59
C CYS A 19 15.41 55.06 16.01
N SER A 20 14.14 54.89 15.63
CA SER A 20 13.51 53.59 15.61
C SER A 20 14.35 52.72 14.67
N ILE A 21 15.23 51.90 15.24
CA ILE A 21 15.78 50.75 14.53
C ILE A 21 14.58 49.83 14.33
N GLN A 22 13.85 50.04 13.22
CA GLN A 22 13.02 49.00 12.66
C GLN A 22 14.02 47.93 12.24
N SER A 23 14.19 46.93 13.10
CA SER A 23 14.79 45.66 12.71
C SER A 23 13.91 45.11 11.61
N VAL A 24 14.26 45.42 10.36
CA VAL A 24 13.74 44.71 9.19
C VAL A 24 14.23 43.28 9.38
N SER A 25 13.41 42.45 10.02
CA SER A 25 13.58 41.01 9.95
C SER A 25 13.54 40.68 8.47
N ALA A 26 14.68 40.24 7.92
CA ALA A 26 14.73 39.78 6.55
C ALA A 26 13.72 38.62 6.44
N GLN A 27 12.65 38.83 5.67
CA GLN A 27 11.60 37.83 5.50
C GLN A 27 12.22 36.58 4.89
N THR A 28 12.25 35.50 5.65
CA THR A 28 12.74 34.20 5.20
C THR A 28 11.81 33.66 4.11
N THR A 29 12.37 33.20 3.00
CA THR A 29 11.66 32.54 1.90
C THR A 29 11.74 31.03 2.08
N ASP A 30 10.66 30.34 1.79
CA ASP A 30 10.63 28.90 1.84
C ASP A 30 11.61 28.27 0.83
N VAL A 31 12.47 27.37 1.33
CA VAL A 31 13.36 26.58 0.48
C VAL A 31 12.53 25.65 -0.40
N LYS A 32 12.86 25.61 -1.70
CA LYS A 32 12.19 24.74 -2.67
C LYS A 32 12.97 23.45 -2.96
N TYR A 33 14.30 23.53 -2.87
CA TYR A 33 15.21 22.44 -3.22
C TYR A 33 16.05 22.04 -2.02
N ILE A 34 16.00 20.75 -1.66
CA ILE A 34 16.67 20.23 -0.46
C ILE A 34 18.20 20.24 -0.58
N ASP A 35 18.73 20.36 -1.80
CA ASP A 35 20.15 20.41 -2.13
C ASP A 35 20.66 21.84 -2.49
N VAL A 36 19.83 22.87 -2.30
CA VAL A 36 20.20 24.28 -2.48
C VAL A 36 20.04 25.04 -1.16
N PRO A 37 20.99 24.89 -0.21
CA PRO A 37 20.90 25.54 1.10
C PRO A 37 21.07 27.07 1.02
N ASP A 38 20.73 27.78 2.10
CA ASP A 38 20.84 29.25 2.14
C ASP A 38 22.27 29.78 1.94
N HIS A 39 23.31 28.98 2.15
CA HIS A 39 24.69 29.40 1.87
C HIS A 39 25.15 29.08 0.44
N HIS A 40 24.30 28.47 -0.38
CA HIS A 40 24.65 28.12 -1.76
C HIS A 40 24.88 29.37 -2.62
N TRP A 41 26.02 29.42 -3.31
CA TRP A 41 26.50 30.62 -4.02
C TRP A 41 25.60 31.08 -5.18
N ALA A 42 24.81 30.16 -5.75
CA ALA A 42 23.85 30.43 -6.83
C ALA A 42 22.38 30.46 -6.37
N LYS A 43 22.10 30.45 -5.05
CA LYS A 43 20.74 30.27 -4.53
C LYS A 43 19.75 31.32 -5.07
N ASN A 44 20.18 32.57 -5.19
CA ASN A 44 19.27 33.67 -5.53
C ASN A 44 18.84 33.58 -6.99
N GLU A 45 19.80 33.26 -7.84
CA GLU A 45 19.63 33.11 -9.26
C GLU A 45 18.78 31.86 -9.56
N ILE A 46 19.06 30.75 -8.88
CA ILE A 46 18.26 29.51 -9.00
C ILE A 46 16.81 29.79 -8.60
N MET A 47 16.57 30.37 -7.43
CA MET A 47 15.22 30.64 -6.93
C MET A 47 14.45 31.64 -7.79
N GLN A 48 15.09 32.73 -8.25
CA GLN A 48 14.41 33.72 -9.09
C GLN A 48 14.08 33.18 -10.49
N LEU A 49 14.97 32.39 -11.09
CA LEU A 49 14.70 31.77 -12.40
C LEU A 49 13.62 30.69 -12.30
N ASP A 50 13.54 29.98 -11.18
CA ASP A 50 12.46 29.03 -10.90
C ASP A 50 11.11 29.73 -10.66
N ASP A 51 11.06 30.83 -9.90
CA ASP A 51 9.87 31.69 -9.75
C ASP A 51 9.31 32.08 -11.12
N MET A 52 10.21 32.37 -12.06
CA MET A 52 9.91 32.74 -13.46
C MET A 52 9.60 31.53 -14.36
N LYS A 53 9.67 30.29 -13.84
CA LYS A 53 9.47 29.04 -14.58
C LYS A 53 10.43 28.84 -15.76
N ILE A 54 11.62 29.45 -15.69
CA ILE A 54 12.68 29.34 -16.71
C ILE A 54 13.51 28.07 -16.48
N ILE A 55 13.87 27.80 -15.23
CA ILE A 55 14.53 26.57 -14.81
C ILE A 55 13.64 25.84 -13.81
N THR A 56 13.83 24.52 -13.68
CA THR A 56 13.16 23.69 -12.68
C THR A 56 14.11 22.61 -12.18
N GLY A 57 13.93 22.19 -10.93
CA GLY A 57 14.51 20.96 -10.40
C GLY A 57 13.66 19.74 -10.75
N ASN A 58 14.06 18.63 -10.15
CA ASN A 58 13.48 17.31 -10.33
C ASN A 58 12.30 17.10 -9.37
N PHE A 59 11.53 16.04 -9.61
CA PHE A 59 10.35 15.75 -8.79
C PHE A 59 10.69 15.18 -7.40
N ASP A 60 11.95 14.81 -7.16
CA ASP A 60 12.51 14.42 -5.86
C ASP A 60 12.95 15.64 -5.02
N MET A 61 12.51 16.84 -5.40
CA MET A 61 12.80 18.12 -4.74
C MET A 61 14.28 18.51 -4.75
N GLN A 62 15.05 18.02 -5.71
CA GLN A 62 16.44 18.41 -5.90
C GLN A 62 16.66 19.20 -7.18
N PHE A 63 17.60 20.14 -7.14
CA PHE A 63 17.99 20.93 -8.29
C PHE A 63 19.22 20.35 -9.00
N HIS A 64 20.06 19.60 -8.29
CA HIS A 64 21.39 19.15 -8.67
C HIS A 64 22.26 20.30 -9.22
N PRO A 65 22.61 21.30 -8.39
CA PRO A 65 23.28 22.52 -8.86
C PRO A 65 24.62 22.25 -9.55
N GLU A 66 25.35 21.23 -9.13
CA GLU A 66 26.72 20.99 -9.58
C GLU A 66 26.81 19.97 -10.72
N THR A 67 25.68 19.43 -11.18
CA THR A 67 25.67 18.49 -12.31
C THR A 67 25.77 19.21 -13.65
N PRO A 68 26.28 18.52 -14.69
CA PRO A 68 26.36 19.10 -16.02
C PRO A 68 24.99 19.53 -16.53
N LEU A 69 24.92 20.75 -17.05
CA LEU A 69 23.78 21.26 -17.79
C LEU A 69 23.66 20.48 -19.10
N THR A 70 22.51 19.88 -19.36
CA THR A 70 22.29 19.19 -20.64
C THR A 70 21.85 20.15 -21.74
N LYS A 71 22.10 19.79 -23.00
CA LYS A 71 21.59 20.52 -24.17
C LYS A 71 20.08 20.71 -24.10
N GLY A 72 19.35 19.68 -23.66
CA GLY A 72 17.90 19.72 -23.47
C GLY A 72 17.46 20.73 -22.41
N GLN A 73 18.13 20.78 -21.27
CA GLN A 73 17.80 21.74 -20.20
C GLN A 73 17.99 23.19 -20.64
N ALA A 74 19.06 23.47 -21.39
CA ALA A 74 19.29 24.78 -22.00
C ALA A 74 18.21 25.11 -23.05
N ALA A 75 17.85 24.16 -23.93
CA ALA A 75 16.81 24.33 -24.95
C ALA A 75 15.45 24.68 -24.33
N VAL A 76 15.08 23.97 -23.25
CA VAL A 76 13.86 24.24 -22.48
C VAL A 76 13.89 25.66 -21.92
N SER A 77 15.00 26.05 -21.27
CA SER A 77 15.15 27.36 -20.64
C SER A 77 15.01 28.51 -21.65
N PHE A 78 15.68 28.43 -22.80
CA PHE A 78 15.55 29.43 -23.86
C PHE A 78 14.13 29.48 -24.43
N SER A 79 13.50 28.32 -24.65
CA SER A 79 12.11 28.24 -25.11
C SER A 79 11.13 28.88 -24.12
N LYS A 80 11.39 28.81 -22.80
CA LYS A 80 10.58 29.50 -21.78
C LYS A 80 10.75 31.01 -21.80
N ILE A 81 11.93 31.51 -22.19
CA ILE A 81 12.24 32.94 -22.26
C ILE A 81 11.71 33.60 -23.54
N PHE A 82 11.88 32.93 -24.68
CA PHE A 82 11.58 33.50 -26.00
C PHE A 82 10.28 32.97 -26.62
N GLY A 83 9.67 31.98 -25.98
CA GLY A 83 8.54 31.23 -26.51
C GLY A 83 9.00 30.04 -27.36
N SER A 84 8.11 29.05 -27.48
CA SER A 84 8.26 27.96 -28.44
C SER A 84 7.10 28.02 -29.42
N LYS A 85 7.37 27.80 -30.71
CA LYS A 85 6.31 27.72 -31.72
C LYS A 85 5.60 26.38 -31.58
N PHE A 86 4.33 26.34 -31.97
CA PHE A 86 3.66 25.07 -32.22
C PHE A 86 4.24 24.53 -33.53
N ILE A 87 4.92 23.39 -33.48
CA ILE A 87 5.55 22.80 -34.67
C ILE A 87 4.77 21.56 -35.09
N ASP A 88 4.52 21.44 -36.38
CA ASP A 88 3.88 20.26 -36.98
C ASP A 88 4.75 19.02 -36.74
N LYS A 89 4.12 17.87 -36.48
CA LYS A 89 4.77 16.65 -35.99
C LYS A 89 5.67 15.97 -37.04
N SER A 90 6.06 16.63 -38.12
CA SER A 90 6.78 16.01 -39.25
C SER A 90 8.30 15.90 -39.09
N TYR A 91 8.90 16.40 -38.00
CA TYR A 91 10.35 16.33 -37.74
C TYR A 91 10.64 15.83 -36.32
N GLY A 92 11.65 14.98 -36.15
CA GLY A 92 12.00 14.39 -34.85
C GLY A 92 13.46 13.93 -34.78
N PHE A 93 13.99 13.86 -33.56
CA PHE A 93 15.33 13.34 -33.27
C PHE A 93 15.22 11.90 -32.75
N SER A 94 16.17 11.03 -33.09
CA SER A 94 16.12 9.62 -32.72
C SER A 94 16.22 9.36 -31.22
N ASP A 95 16.80 10.29 -30.46
CA ASP A 95 16.95 10.25 -28.99
C ASP A 95 15.76 10.84 -28.23
N ILE A 96 14.74 11.32 -28.94
CA ILE A 96 13.59 11.99 -28.33
C ILE A 96 12.30 11.36 -28.85
N ALA A 97 11.42 10.98 -27.91
CA ALA A 97 10.10 10.44 -28.25
C ALA A 97 9.33 11.41 -29.15
N TRP A 98 8.79 10.88 -30.25
CA TRP A 98 8.08 11.66 -31.25
C TRP A 98 6.83 12.34 -30.68
N GLY A 99 6.61 13.61 -31.03
CA GLY A 99 5.48 14.40 -30.53
C GLY A 99 5.57 14.82 -29.06
N SER A 100 6.67 14.55 -28.37
CA SER A 100 6.89 14.99 -26.98
C SER A 100 7.23 16.48 -26.88
N ASP A 101 6.98 17.06 -25.70
CA ASP A 101 7.41 18.41 -25.35
C ASP A 101 8.94 18.58 -25.47
N LYS A 102 9.72 17.53 -25.13
CA LYS A 102 11.17 17.52 -25.35
C LYS A 102 11.51 17.77 -26.82
N GLY A 103 10.79 17.12 -27.73
CA GLY A 103 10.96 17.27 -29.18
C GLY A 103 10.64 18.69 -29.66
N ARG A 104 9.58 19.30 -29.13
CA ARG A 104 9.22 20.70 -29.41
C ARG A 104 10.33 21.66 -29.01
N PHE A 105 10.88 21.51 -27.80
CA PHE A 105 11.94 22.38 -27.30
C PHE A 105 13.26 22.19 -28.06
N ALA A 106 13.65 20.95 -28.33
CA ALA A 106 14.84 20.65 -29.13
C ALA A 106 14.74 21.27 -30.53
N LEU A 107 13.62 21.07 -31.22
CA LEU A 107 13.41 21.61 -32.56
C LEU A 107 13.39 23.14 -32.57
N THR A 108 12.69 23.76 -31.60
CA THR A 108 12.69 25.22 -31.43
C THR A 108 14.11 25.75 -31.24
N ALA A 109 14.93 25.08 -30.42
CA ALA A 109 16.31 25.49 -30.17
C ALA A 109 17.19 25.38 -31.43
N VAL A 110 17.00 24.34 -32.25
CA VAL A 110 17.74 24.18 -33.52
C VAL A 110 17.30 25.22 -34.56
N GLU A 111 16.00 25.44 -34.74
CA GLU A 111 15.46 26.39 -35.72
C GLU A 111 15.89 27.84 -35.46
N ASN A 112 16.00 28.22 -34.19
CA ASN A 112 16.45 29.55 -33.79
C ASN A 112 17.99 29.63 -33.63
N GLY A 113 18.71 28.55 -33.93
CA GLY A 113 20.17 28.49 -33.82
C GLY A 113 20.70 28.54 -32.39
N TRP A 114 19.85 28.41 -31.38
CA TRP A 114 20.24 28.47 -29.97
C TRP A 114 21.13 27.30 -29.59
N ILE A 115 20.81 26.08 -30.04
CA ILE A 115 21.57 24.88 -29.72
C ILE A 115 21.71 24.02 -30.98
N GLN A 116 22.92 23.55 -31.24
CA GLN A 116 23.20 22.66 -32.37
C GLN A 116 23.00 21.19 -31.95
N PRO A 117 22.37 20.37 -32.81
CA PRO A 117 22.24 18.94 -32.54
C PRO A 117 23.61 18.28 -32.56
N SER A 118 23.84 17.31 -31.67
CA SER A 118 25.14 16.63 -31.58
C SER A 118 25.53 15.89 -32.85
N ARG A 119 24.56 15.37 -33.62
CA ARG A 119 24.78 14.88 -34.99
C ARG A 119 23.47 14.87 -35.79
N ARG A 120 23.57 14.58 -37.09
CA ARG A 120 22.39 14.56 -37.97
C ARG A 120 21.34 13.56 -37.47
N GLY A 121 20.14 14.07 -37.17
CA GLY A 121 19.00 13.28 -36.70
C GLY A 121 19.03 12.90 -35.21
N PHE A 122 20.03 13.35 -34.45
CA PHE A 122 20.19 13.05 -33.02
C PHE A 122 20.55 14.35 -32.29
N PHE A 123 19.69 14.80 -31.38
CA PHE A 123 19.86 16.09 -30.73
C PHE A 123 20.95 16.03 -29.65
N GLY A 124 20.98 14.95 -28.86
CA GLY A 124 21.81 14.85 -27.67
C GLY A 124 21.11 15.49 -26.47
N PHE A 125 19.82 15.22 -26.26
CA PHE A 125 19.01 15.94 -25.26
C PHE A 125 19.57 15.86 -23.84
N ASP A 126 20.08 14.70 -23.48
CA ASP A 126 20.66 14.42 -22.17
C ASP A 126 22.21 14.56 -22.18
N GLU A 127 22.82 14.94 -23.31
CA GLU A 127 24.25 15.18 -23.39
C GLU A 127 24.64 16.50 -22.71
N PRO A 128 25.79 16.56 -22.02
CA PRO A 128 26.33 17.78 -21.46
C PRO A 128 26.57 18.86 -22.51
N LEU A 129 26.28 20.11 -22.16
CA LEU A 129 26.60 21.30 -22.97
C LEU A 129 27.97 21.84 -22.56
N THR A 130 28.84 22.11 -23.54
CA THR A 130 30.15 22.72 -23.26
C THR A 130 30.05 24.23 -23.03
N LYS A 131 31.09 24.81 -22.46
CA LYS A 131 31.22 26.26 -22.25
C LYS A 131 31.13 27.03 -23.56
N THR A 132 31.82 26.58 -24.61
CA THR A 132 31.79 27.25 -25.92
C THR A 132 30.41 27.12 -26.57
N GLU A 133 29.78 25.95 -26.48
CA GLU A 133 28.42 25.76 -26.97
C GLU A 133 27.44 26.69 -26.24
N LEU A 134 27.50 26.76 -24.91
CA LEU A 134 26.65 27.66 -24.12
C LEU A 134 26.88 29.13 -24.46
N TRP A 135 28.14 29.53 -24.64
CA TRP A 135 28.49 30.88 -25.04
C TRP A 135 27.84 31.26 -26.38
N ASN A 136 28.00 30.41 -27.39
CA ASN A 136 27.41 30.61 -28.70
C ASN A 136 25.87 30.62 -28.62
N SER A 137 25.30 29.81 -27.74
CA SER A 137 23.87 29.79 -27.46
C SER A 137 23.39 31.14 -26.93
N PHE A 138 24.07 31.73 -25.95
CA PHE A 138 23.72 33.05 -25.43
C PHE A 138 23.87 34.16 -26.46
N MET A 139 24.98 34.18 -27.21
CA MET A 139 25.20 35.19 -28.25
C MET A 139 24.08 35.18 -29.29
N THR A 140 23.66 33.98 -29.71
CA THR A 140 22.59 33.80 -30.70
C THR A 140 21.22 34.12 -30.12
N ALA A 141 20.91 33.60 -28.93
CA ALA A 141 19.57 33.74 -28.35
C ALA A 141 19.22 35.18 -27.95
N PHE A 142 20.22 35.98 -27.54
CA PHE A 142 20.02 37.35 -27.06
C PHE A 142 20.47 38.43 -28.06
N ASP A 143 20.83 38.06 -29.31
CA ASP A 143 21.28 38.97 -30.37
C ASP A 143 22.39 39.94 -29.89
N MET A 144 23.42 39.39 -29.24
CA MET A 144 24.43 40.18 -28.53
C MET A 144 25.55 40.67 -29.47
N GLU A 145 25.90 41.96 -29.40
CA GLU A 145 27.10 42.51 -30.08
C GLU A 145 28.41 42.08 -29.40
N LYS A 146 29.53 42.08 -30.12
CA LYS A 146 30.85 41.56 -29.67
C LYS A 146 31.39 42.15 -28.35
N ASP A 147 30.97 43.35 -27.95
CA ASP A 147 31.39 44.00 -26.70
C ASP A 147 30.74 43.39 -25.43
N PHE A 148 29.66 42.63 -25.58
CA PHE A 148 29.02 41.88 -24.49
C PHE A 148 29.87 40.67 -24.02
N SER A 149 30.95 40.34 -24.75
CA SER A 149 31.93 39.32 -24.35
C SER A 149 32.58 39.63 -22.99
N LYS A 150 32.73 40.91 -22.61
CA LYS A 150 33.26 41.29 -21.30
C LYS A 150 32.28 41.03 -20.16
N ILE A 151 30.98 41.08 -20.44
CA ILE A 151 29.92 40.78 -19.49
C ILE A 151 29.89 39.29 -19.19
N VAL A 152 29.85 38.44 -20.21
CA VAL A 152 29.79 36.99 -20.01
C VAL A 152 31.11 36.48 -19.41
N ALA A 153 32.26 37.08 -19.75
CA ALA A 153 33.54 36.80 -19.10
C ALA A 153 33.59 37.24 -17.63
N SER A 154 32.97 38.37 -17.27
CA SER A 154 32.85 38.84 -15.88
C SER A 154 31.72 38.17 -15.10
N SER A 155 30.86 37.40 -15.76
CA SER A 155 29.79 36.57 -15.18
C SER A 155 30.30 35.19 -14.74
N TRP A 156 31.55 34.87 -15.08
CA TRP A 156 32.22 33.67 -14.61
C TRP A 156 32.39 33.70 -13.08
N PRO A 157 32.18 32.60 -12.35
CA PRO A 157 32.31 32.56 -10.90
C PRO A 157 33.68 33.09 -10.47
N SER A 158 33.65 33.96 -9.46
CA SER A 158 34.85 34.57 -8.90
C SER A 158 35.78 33.49 -8.33
N SER A 159 37.04 33.83 -8.08
CA SER A 159 37.97 32.92 -7.40
C SER A 159 37.45 32.47 -6.02
N SER A 160 36.64 33.31 -5.35
CA SER A 160 35.98 32.95 -4.08
C SER A 160 34.79 32.01 -4.26
N ASP A 161 34.05 32.12 -5.38
CA ASP A 161 32.98 31.16 -5.75
C ASP A 161 33.56 29.78 -6.10
N ARG A 162 34.84 29.71 -6.52
CA ARG A 162 35.56 28.46 -6.81
C ARG A 162 36.11 27.75 -5.57
N ALA A 163 36.30 28.45 -4.45
CA ALA A 163 36.73 27.82 -3.20
C ALA A 163 35.65 26.88 -2.62
N THR A 164 34.37 27.15 -2.87
CA THR A 164 33.25 26.24 -2.58
C THR A 164 33.22 25.01 -3.49
N LEU A 165 33.80 25.07 -4.70
CA LEU A 165 33.95 23.92 -5.61
C LEU A 165 35.06 22.96 -5.18
N GLN A 166 36.02 23.39 -4.34
CA GLN A 166 37.14 22.56 -3.86
C GLN A 166 36.74 21.61 -2.71
N ASN A 167 35.61 21.86 -2.05
CA ASN A 167 35.11 21.04 -0.92
C ASN A 167 33.92 20.14 -1.31
N ILE A 168 33.53 20.13 -2.58
CA ILE A 168 32.58 19.15 -3.10
C ILE A 168 33.40 17.86 -3.29
N PRO A 169 33.05 16.74 -2.65
CA PRO A 169 33.71 15.49 -2.95
C PRO A 169 33.54 15.25 -4.45
N ILE A 170 34.67 15.25 -5.16
CA ILE A 170 34.78 14.86 -6.55
C ILE A 170 34.47 13.37 -6.56
N TYR A 171 33.19 13.00 -6.46
CA TYR A 171 32.72 11.69 -6.87
C TYR A 171 32.83 11.68 -8.39
N THR A 172 34.06 11.41 -8.82
CA THR A 172 34.46 10.67 -10.01
C THR A 172 33.38 10.53 -11.09
N PHE A 173 33.25 11.54 -11.93
CA PHE A 173 33.13 11.23 -13.36
C PHE A 173 34.52 10.76 -13.81
N PRO A 174 34.70 9.52 -14.28
CA PRO A 174 35.99 9.00 -14.75
C PRO A 174 36.60 9.80 -15.91
N GLN A 175 35.87 10.79 -16.44
CA GLN A 175 36.31 11.66 -17.51
C GLN A 175 36.89 12.99 -17.03
N VAL A 176 36.76 13.39 -15.75
CA VAL A 176 37.21 14.73 -15.31
C VAL A 176 38.74 14.86 -15.29
N GLU A 177 39.49 13.81 -14.98
CA GLU A 177 40.96 13.85 -15.00
C GLU A 177 41.56 13.76 -16.42
N GLU A 178 40.92 13.04 -17.35
CA GLU A 178 41.27 13.09 -18.79
C GLU A 178 40.89 14.44 -19.43
N PHE A 179 39.79 15.04 -18.98
CA PHE A 179 39.22 16.29 -19.49
C PHE A 179 39.92 17.56 -19.02
N LEU A 180 40.45 17.58 -17.79
CA LEU A 180 41.27 18.68 -17.28
C LEU A 180 42.63 18.78 -18.01
N GLN A 181 43.04 17.75 -18.74
CA GLN A 181 44.28 17.77 -19.52
C GLN A 181 44.07 18.11 -21.00
N TYR A 182 42.90 17.85 -21.63
CA TYR A 182 42.63 18.20 -23.04
C TYR A 182 41.11 18.35 -23.35
N GLY A 183 40.53 19.58 -23.32
CA GLY A 183 39.16 19.84 -23.80
C GLY A 183 38.48 21.15 -23.33
N ASP A 184 37.43 21.60 -24.04
CA ASP A 184 36.55 22.73 -23.66
C ASP A 184 35.63 22.35 -22.48
N SER A 185 35.61 23.14 -21.40
CA SER A 185 34.99 22.77 -20.11
C SER A 185 33.45 22.61 -20.16
N ILE A 186 32.88 21.63 -19.46
CA ILE A 186 31.42 21.46 -19.29
C ILE A 186 30.88 22.47 -18.29
N VAL A 187 29.59 22.79 -18.40
CA VAL A 187 28.93 23.81 -17.58
C VAL A 187 28.00 23.16 -16.57
N SER A 188 28.05 23.55 -15.30
CA SER A 188 27.09 23.09 -14.29
C SER A 188 25.75 23.85 -14.35
N ARG A 189 24.68 23.26 -13.83
CA ARG A 189 23.35 23.88 -13.74
C ARG A 189 23.34 25.16 -12.90
N ALA A 190 24.12 25.22 -11.83
CA ALA A 190 24.29 26.42 -11.00
C ALA A 190 25.00 27.54 -11.75
N TYR A 191 26.07 27.21 -12.49
CA TYR A 191 26.74 28.18 -13.36
C TYR A 191 25.75 28.73 -14.39
N PHE A 192 25.04 27.85 -15.08
CA PHE A 192 24.06 28.25 -16.08
C PHE A 192 23.01 29.19 -15.50
N SER A 193 22.49 28.87 -14.31
CA SER A 193 21.51 29.70 -13.59
C SER A 193 22.08 31.09 -13.29
N LYS A 194 23.31 31.19 -12.78
CA LYS A 194 23.94 32.48 -12.48
C LYS A 194 24.19 33.31 -13.74
N ALA A 195 24.73 32.69 -14.79
CA ALA A 195 25.02 33.38 -16.05
C ALA A 195 23.74 33.84 -16.75
N LEU A 196 22.75 32.96 -16.88
CA LEU A 196 21.47 33.28 -17.51
C LEU A 196 20.73 34.37 -16.75
N HIS A 197 20.66 34.28 -15.42
CA HIS A 197 20.04 35.32 -14.59
C HIS A 197 20.67 36.69 -14.85
N ARG A 198 22.00 36.77 -14.82
CA ARG A 198 22.71 38.03 -15.07
C ARG A 198 22.44 38.58 -16.47
N ILE A 199 22.45 37.74 -17.50
CA ILE A 199 22.08 38.15 -18.86
C ILE A 199 20.66 38.72 -18.88
N LEU A 200 19.71 38.08 -18.20
CA LEU A 200 18.33 38.58 -18.13
C LEU A 200 18.23 39.92 -17.38
N VAL A 201 19.06 40.17 -16.37
CA VAL A 201 19.15 41.47 -15.68
C VAL A 201 19.69 42.54 -16.64
N GLU A 202 20.80 42.26 -17.31
CA GLU A 202 21.46 43.24 -18.18
C GLU A 202 20.67 43.53 -19.47
N THR A 203 19.92 42.56 -19.97
CA THR A 203 18.95 42.74 -21.07
C THR A 203 17.60 43.32 -20.60
N ASN A 204 17.51 43.75 -19.33
CA ASN A 204 16.31 44.35 -18.72
C ASN A 204 15.04 43.46 -18.76
N ARG A 205 15.22 42.14 -18.91
CA ARG A 205 14.17 41.12 -18.78
C ARG A 205 13.87 40.79 -17.32
N ILE A 206 14.87 40.90 -16.44
CA ILE A 206 14.72 40.95 -14.98
C ILE A 206 14.98 42.38 -14.52
N LYS A 207 13.90 43.11 -14.17
CA LYS A 207 14.01 44.51 -13.72
C LYS A 207 14.56 44.65 -12.31
N GLN A 208 14.27 43.67 -11.44
CA GLN A 208 14.66 43.69 -10.03
C GLN A 208 15.24 42.33 -9.63
N PRO A 209 16.57 42.23 -9.48
CA PRO A 209 17.21 41.05 -8.90
C PRO A 209 16.70 40.84 -7.46
N LYS A 210 16.22 39.64 -7.17
CA LYS A 210 15.77 39.26 -5.83
C LYS A 210 16.94 38.69 -5.03
N ARG A 211 16.97 38.98 -3.73
CA ARG A 211 17.82 38.30 -2.76
C ARG A 211 16.92 37.50 -1.83
N PHE A 212 17.35 36.28 -1.54
CA PHE A 212 16.61 35.34 -0.71
C PHE A 212 17.43 34.99 0.53
N THR A 213 16.72 34.88 1.63
CA THR A 213 17.19 34.18 2.83
C THR A 213 16.29 32.95 2.95
N LEU A 214 16.81 31.77 2.61
CA LEU A 214 16.07 30.51 2.56
C LEU A 214 15.92 29.89 3.95
N SER A 215 14.76 29.29 4.20
CA SER A 215 14.60 28.38 5.34
C SER A 215 15.45 27.12 5.15
N THR A 216 15.71 26.39 6.24
CA THR A 216 16.41 25.11 6.20
C THR A 216 15.39 24.00 5.91
N PRO A 217 15.63 23.08 4.97
CA PRO A 217 14.76 21.92 4.79
C PRO A 217 14.83 21.01 6.03
N GLU A 218 13.72 20.38 6.37
CA GLU A 218 13.66 19.34 7.39
C GLU A 218 13.75 17.97 6.72
N GLU A 219 14.61 17.09 7.22
CA GLU A 219 14.79 15.74 6.68
C GLU A 219 14.70 14.74 7.84
N SER A 220 13.96 13.64 7.64
CA SER A 220 13.99 12.53 8.59
C SER A 220 15.38 11.89 8.61
N GLY A 221 15.76 11.27 9.74
CA GLY A 221 17.12 10.73 9.91
C GLY A 221 17.55 9.63 8.91
N HIS A 222 16.59 8.98 8.24
CA HIS A 222 16.85 7.94 7.24
C HIS A 222 16.64 8.42 5.80
N TYR A 223 16.23 9.67 5.59
CA TYR A 223 16.07 10.22 4.25
C TYR A 223 17.42 10.32 3.54
N ARG A 224 17.47 9.90 2.28
CA ARG A 224 18.66 9.96 1.44
C ARG A 224 18.40 10.88 0.26
N LYS A 225 19.33 11.78 -0.02
CA LYS A 225 19.33 12.59 -1.24
C LYS A 225 19.78 11.74 -2.42
N SER A 226 19.14 11.94 -3.57
CA SER A 226 19.57 11.30 -4.81
C SER A 226 20.90 11.86 -5.28
N VAL A 227 21.67 11.03 -5.98
CA VAL A 227 22.91 11.43 -6.62
C VAL A 227 22.66 11.72 -8.11
N PRO A 228 23.54 12.46 -8.80
CA PRO A 228 23.36 12.81 -10.22
C PRO A 228 23.05 11.65 -11.16
N GLU A 229 23.56 10.46 -10.87
CA GLU A 229 23.43 9.24 -11.66
C GLU A 229 22.08 8.53 -11.43
N THR A 230 21.26 9.02 -10.50
CA THR A 230 19.98 8.40 -10.17
C THR A 230 18.94 8.62 -11.28
N TYR A 231 18.29 7.54 -11.69
CA TYR A 231 17.18 7.56 -12.63
C TYR A 231 15.86 7.83 -11.94
N LEU A 232 15.00 8.52 -12.68
CA LEU A 232 13.78 9.11 -12.20
C LEU A 232 12.63 8.67 -13.12
N GLY A 233 11.62 7.99 -12.57
CA GLY A 233 10.38 7.60 -13.26
C GLY A 233 9.16 8.38 -12.76
N SER A 234 8.22 8.67 -13.65
CA SER A 234 6.93 9.26 -13.28
C SER A 234 5.80 8.28 -13.56
N VAL A 235 4.90 8.10 -12.60
CA VAL A 235 3.74 7.21 -12.72
C VAL A 235 2.53 8.09 -13.05
N PRO A 236 1.77 7.80 -14.13
CA PRO A 236 0.68 8.65 -14.60
C PRO A 236 -0.61 8.47 -13.77
N PHE A 237 -0.51 8.59 -12.44
CA PHE A 237 -1.64 8.68 -11.53
C PHE A 237 -1.97 10.16 -11.27
N ASN A 238 -3.14 10.62 -11.71
CA ASN A 238 -3.43 12.05 -11.83
C ASN A 238 -3.82 12.74 -10.52
N THR A 239 -4.46 12.04 -9.57
CA THR A 239 -4.93 12.64 -8.30
C THR A 239 -3.76 12.86 -7.34
N HIS A 240 -2.93 11.85 -7.14
CA HIS A 240 -1.71 11.96 -6.33
C HIS A 240 -0.51 11.40 -7.09
N PRO A 241 0.23 12.21 -7.86
CA PRO A 241 1.33 11.73 -8.68
C PRO A 241 2.37 10.95 -7.86
N LEU A 242 2.64 9.72 -8.30
CA LEU A 242 3.70 8.89 -7.76
C LEU A 242 4.93 9.01 -8.65
N TYR A 243 6.09 8.95 -8.01
CA TYR A 243 7.36 8.96 -8.71
C TYR A 243 8.24 7.81 -8.24
N LEU A 244 9.17 7.43 -9.09
CA LEU A 244 10.11 6.36 -8.86
C LEU A 244 11.52 6.91 -8.91
N ARG A 245 12.39 6.37 -8.07
CA ARG A 245 13.80 6.72 -8.00
C ARG A 245 14.65 5.47 -7.82
N SER A 246 15.71 5.31 -8.62
CA SER A 246 16.63 4.17 -8.53
C SER A 246 17.99 4.48 -9.16
N GLU A 247 19.04 3.76 -8.76
CA GLU A 247 20.34 3.76 -9.47
C GLU A 247 20.25 3.06 -10.84
N GLU A 248 19.15 2.34 -11.09
CA GLU A 248 18.88 1.61 -12.32
C GLU A 248 17.81 2.31 -13.18
N THR A 249 17.91 2.15 -14.51
CA THR A 249 16.96 2.75 -15.46
C THR A 249 15.55 2.17 -15.32
N PHE A 250 14.52 2.99 -15.51
CA PHE A 250 13.14 2.51 -15.62
C PHE A 250 12.68 2.38 -17.08
N GLU A 251 12.07 1.25 -17.43
CA GLU A 251 11.37 1.05 -18.70
C GLU A 251 9.91 0.69 -18.42
N TYR A 252 8.96 1.52 -18.87
CA TYR A 252 7.54 1.23 -18.74
C TYR A 252 7.17 -0.04 -19.53
N LYS A 253 6.53 -1.01 -18.86
CA LYS A 253 6.15 -2.30 -19.45
C LYS A 253 4.67 -2.38 -19.77
N ASP A 254 3.82 -2.13 -18.79
CA ASP A 254 2.39 -2.42 -18.91
C ASP A 254 1.53 -1.52 -18.02
N PHE A 255 0.26 -1.40 -18.41
CA PHE A 255 -0.80 -0.83 -17.61
C PHE A 255 -2.05 -1.70 -17.72
N THR A 256 -2.54 -2.14 -16.57
CA THR A 256 -3.82 -2.84 -16.47
C THR A 256 -4.77 -2.05 -15.59
N GLN A 257 -6.04 -2.06 -15.98
CA GLN A 257 -7.11 -1.43 -15.22
C GLN A 257 -8.26 -2.42 -15.02
N THR A 258 -8.63 -2.64 -13.77
CA THR A 258 -9.72 -3.54 -13.41
C THR A 258 -10.81 -2.76 -12.71
N ASN A 259 -12.04 -2.83 -13.23
CA ASN A 259 -13.20 -2.18 -12.63
C ASN A 259 -14.08 -3.24 -11.96
N TYR A 260 -14.25 -3.12 -10.64
CA TYR A 260 -15.03 -4.05 -9.84
C TYR A 260 -16.50 -3.64 -9.69
N GLY A 261 -16.90 -2.50 -10.25
CA GLY A 261 -18.24 -1.91 -10.15
C GLY A 261 -18.43 -0.99 -8.95
N PHE A 262 -17.66 -1.20 -7.89
CA PHE A 262 -17.58 -0.30 -6.72
C PHE A 262 -16.17 0.27 -6.52
N SER A 263 -15.13 -0.47 -6.90
CA SER A 263 -13.73 -0.08 -6.77
C SER A 263 -13.01 -0.20 -8.12
N ARG A 264 -11.84 0.42 -8.24
CA ARG A 264 -11.02 0.38 -9.45
C ARG A 264 -9.54 0.24 -9.11
N ASP A 265 -8.90 -0.78 -9.68
CA ASP A 265 -7.44 -0.93 -9.64
C ASP A 265 -6.83 -0.40 -10.94
N SER A 266 -5.75 0.37 -10.80
CA SER A 266 -4.89 0.84 -11.89
C SER A 266 -3.46 0.40 -11.58
N ALA A 267 -2.96 -0.61 -12.27
CA ALA A 267 -1.64 -1.18 -12.04
C ALA A 267 -0.65 -0.75 -13.14
N TYR A 268 0.50 -0.23 -12.73
CA TYR A 268 1.58 0.22 -13.59
C TYR A 268 2.83 -0.62 -13.32
N THR A 269 3.38 -1.24 -14.37
CA THR A 269 4.59 -2.07 -14.26
C THR A 269 5.74 -1.42 -15.00
N TYR A 270 6.90 -1.32 -14.34
CA TYR A 270 8.15 -0.85 -14.91
C TYR A 270 9.23 -1.89 -14.70
N ALA A 271 10.03 -2.19 -15.73
CA ALA A 271 11.30 -2.86 -15.53
C ALA A 271 12.32 -1.90 -14.91
N VAL A 272 13.16 -2.45 -14.05
CA VAL A 272 14.22 -1.77 -13.31
C VAL A 272 15.55 -2.37 -13.76
N GLY A 273 16.37 -1.58 -14.43
CA GLY A 273 17.59 -2.04 -15.10
C GLY A 273 17.29 -2.89 -16.34
N LYS A 274 18.26 -3.72 -16.76
CA LYS A 274 18.17 -4.55 -17.99
C LYS A 274 17.99 -6.05 -17.72
N GLU A 275 18.02 -6.46 -16.47
CA GLU A 275 18.18 -7.86 -16.06
C GLU A 275 16.87 -8.51 -15.58
N GLY A 276 15.72 -7.84 -15.77
CA GLY A 276 14.39 -8.42 -15.56
C GLY A 276 13.76 -8.18 -14.18
N ALA A 277 14.37 -7.34 -13.33
CA ALA A 277 13.69 -6.85 -12.13
C ALA A 277 12.54 -5.91 -12.50
N GLU A 278 11.46 -5.93 -11.73
CA GLU A 278 10.24 -5.17 -12.01
C GLU A 278 9.67 -4.53 -10.74
N ILE A 279 9.18 -3.30 -10.87
CA ILE A 279 8.36 -2.63 -9.86
C ILE A 279 6.93 -2.50 -10.40
N LYS A 280 5.96 -3.07 -9.69
CA LYS A 280 4.53 -2.95 -9.95
C LYS A 280 3.90 -2.06 -8.89
N LEU A 281 3.23 -0.99 -9.34
CA LEU A 281 2.46 -0.09 -8.48
C LEU A 281 0.98 -0.26 -8.79
N THR A 282 0.20 -0.75 -7.83
CA THR A 282 -1.25 -0.89 -7.98
C THR A 282 -1.94 0.17 -7.13
N VAL A 283 -2.68 1.05 -7.81
CA VAL A 283 -3.49 2.10 -7.19
C VAL A 283 -4.94 1.66 -7.17
N ARG A 284 -5.50 1.45 -5.99
CA ARG A 284 -6.89 1.02 -5.76
C ARG A 284 -7.72 2.18 -5.25
N GLU A 285 -8.60 2.69 -6.11
CA GLU A 285 -9.52 3.78 -5.81
C GLU A 285 -10.84 3.22 -5.25
N LEU A 286 -11.22 3.64 -4.05
CA LEU A 286 -12.41 3.19 -3.35
C LEU A 286 -13.63 4.11 -3.60
N PRO A 287 -14.88 3.66 -3.33
CA PRO A 287 -16.09 4.49 -3.50
C PRO A 287 -16.06 5.84 -2.78
N ASN A 288 -15.38 5.91 -1.63
CA ASN A 288 -15.23 7.13 -0.83
C ASN A 288 -14.05 8.01 -1.25
N LYS A 289 -13.42 7.72 -2.41
CA LYS A 289 -12.26 8.41 -2.99
C LYS A 289 -10.94 8.23 -2.24
N ASP A 290 -10.94 7.47 -1.14
CA ASP A 290 -9.71 7.04 -0.50
C ASP A 290 -8.97 6.05 -1.42
N VAL A 291 -7.65 6.01 -1.31
CA VAL A 291 -6.79 5.30 -2.25
C VAL A 291 -5.84 4.39 -1.51
N PHE A 292 -5.87 3.10 -1.81
CA PHE A 292 -4.78 2.19 -1.46
C PHE A 292 -3.70 2.27 -2.55
N VAL A 293 -2.44 2.33 -2.14
CA VAL A 293 -1.30 2.15 -3.04
C VAL A 293 -0.51 0.94 -2.56
N PHE A 294 -0.32 -0.01 -3.45
CA PHE A 294 0.51 -1.20 -3.24
C PHE A 294 1.72 -1.14 -4.15
N SER A 295 2.90 -1.43 -3.59
CA SER A 295 4.17 -1.49 -4.32
C SER A 295 4.75 -2.88 -4.18
N GLU A 296 5.06 -3.54 -5.29
CA GLU A 296 5.70 -4.86 -5.34
C GLU A 296 6.97 -4.77 -6.20
N LEU A 297 8.15 -4.89 -5.58
CA LEU A 297 9.44 -4.98 -6.26
C LEU A 297 9.86 -6.45 -6.34
N THR A 298 9.92 -7.01 -7.55
CA THR A 298 10.38 -8.38 -7.80
C THR A 298 11.78 -8.35 -8.40
N ASN A 299 12.72 -9.09 -7.81
CA ASN A 299 14.10 -9.15 -8.27
C ASN A 299 14.55 -10.58 -8.58
N PRO A 300 14.44 -11.04 -9.84
CA PRO A 300 14.93 -12.36 -10.24
C PRO A 300 16.45 -12.38 -10.52
N THR A 301 17.14 -11.24 -10.40
CA THR A 301 18.56 -11.10 -10.76
C THR A 301 19.50 -11.57 -9.65
N ASP A 302 20.81 -11.57 -9.89
CA ASP A 302 21.84 -11.89 -8.88
C ASP A 302 22.34 -10.67 -8.09
N LYS A 303 21.93 -9.45 -8.48
CA LYS A 303 22.28 -8.19 -7.82
C LYS A 303 21.16 -7.70 -6.94
N SER A 304 21.49 -6.87 -5.95
CA SER A 304 20.44 -6.16 -5.19
C SER A 304 19.91 -4.99 -6.00
N ILE A 305 18.60 -4.83 -6.01
CA ILE A 305 17.91 -3.72 -6.66
C ILE A 305 17.25 -2.88 -5.57
N THR A 306 17.41 -1.55 -5.67
CA THR A 306 16.76 -0.59 -4.77
C THR A 306 15.89 0.35 -5.59
N VAL A 307 14.62 0.48 -5.21
CA VAL A 307 13.67 1.42 -5.80
C VAL A 307 13.03 2.20 -4.67
N GLU A 308 12.96 3.52 -4.80
CA GLU A 308 12.19 4.37 -3.92
C GLU A 308 10.90 4.82 -4.61
N VAL A 309 9.78 4.63 -3.92
CA VAL A 309 8.49 5.18 -4.32
C VAL A 309 8.30 6.51 -3.60
N LEU A 310 8.05 7.56 -4.36
CA LEU A 310 8.03 8.93 -3.91
C LEU A 310 6.65 9.55 -4.11
N GLN A 311 6.18 10.33 -3.13
CA GLN A 311 4.93 11.07 -3.23
C GLN A 311 5.09 12.46 -2.61
N LYS A 312 4.52 13.46 -3.27
CA LYS A 312 4.61 14.86 -2.83
C LYS A 312 3.27 15.36 -2.34
N GLU A 313 3.29 15.95 -1.15
CA GLU A 313 2.16 16.66 -0.58
C GLU A 313 2.48 18.17 -0.54
N GLN A 314 1.61 18.97 -1.16
CA GLN A 314 1.74 20.42 -1.22
C GLN A 314 0.96 21.10 -0.10
N ASP A 315 1.25 22.39 0.10
CA ASP A 315 0.53 23.29 1.00
C ASP A 315 0.48 22.79 2.46
N ILE A 316 1.54 22.13 2.92
CA ILE A 316 1.68 21.64 4.29
C ILE A 316 2.04 22.78 5.23
N GLU A 317 1.19 23.04 6.22
CA GLU A 317 1.48 23.95 7.33
C GLU A 317 2.16 23.21 8.49
N ARG A 318 1.69 21.98 8.78
CA ARG A 318 2.30 21.04 9.74
C ARG A 318 1.90 19.62 9.37
N PHE A 319 2.71 18.63 9.76
CA PHE A 319 2.30 17.24 9.79
C PHE A 319 2.61 16.59 11.15
N ASP A 320 1.88 15.53 11.50
CA ASP A 320 2.09 14.72 12.70
C ASP A 320 2.17 13.23 12.30
N LEU A 321 3.15 12.48 12.83
CA LEU A 321 3.22 11.02 12.66
C LEU A 321 2.81 10.31 13.96
N PHE A 322 1.66 9.66 13.97
CA PHE A 322 1.20 8.81 15.07
C PHE A 322 1.73 7.38 14.88
N ARG A 323 2.79 7.03 15.60
CA ARG A 323 3.49 5.75 15.46
C ARG A 323 2.83 4.63 16.28
N TYR A 324 2.81 3.41 15.73
CA TYR A 324 2.32 2.22 16.43
C TYR A 324 3.30 1.71 17.49
N ASP A 325 4.61 1.94 17.29
CA ASP A 325 5.69 1.47 18.19
C ASP A 325 5.64 2.02 19.62
N ARG A 326 4.77 2.99 19.86
CA ARG A 326 4.40 3.44 21.20
C ARG A 326 3.69 2.36 22.04
N TYR A 327 3.14 1.32 21.42
CA TYR A 327 2.49 0.20 22.09
C TYR A 327 3.33 -1.07 21.92
N PRO A 328 3.81 -1.69 23.03
CA PRO A 328 4.67 -2.85 22.94
C PRO A 328 3.94 -4.02 22.29
N LEU A 329 4.58 -4.63 21.30
CA LEU A 329 4.05 -5.80 20.62
C LEU A 329 3.92 -6.98 21.60
N MET A 330 2.71 -7.48 21.78
CA MET A 330 2.46 -8.64 22.65
C MET A 330 2.69 -9.93 21.86
N ARG A 331 3.89 -10.52 22.01
CA ARG A 331 4.22 -11.85 21.50
C ARG A 331 4.26 -12.86 22.63
N GLU A 332 3.34 -13.84 22.59
CA GLU A 332 3.30 -14.93 23.56
C GLU A 332 4.38 -15.99 23.31
N ASN A 333 4.74 -16.22 22.04
CA ASN A 333 5.80 -17.13 21.63
C ASN A 333 6.98 -16.35 21.06
N LEU A 334 8.20 -16.65 21.53
CA LEU A 334 9.46 -16.08 21.05
C LEU A 334 10.28 -17.07 20.20
N ASP A 335 9.77 -18.28 20.00
CA ASP A 335 10.37 -19.24 19.09
C ASP A 335 10.26 -18.72 17.65
N LEU A 336 11.42 -18.51 17.02
CA LEU A 336 11.52 -17.90 15.70
C LEU A 336 10.95 -18.79 14.60
N THR A 337 10.75 -20.10 14.81
CA THR A 337 10.11 -20.96 13.80
C THR A 337 8.59 -20.81 13.80
N ASP A 338 8.00 -20.70 14.99
CA ASP A 338 6.54 -20.80 15.17
C ASP A 338 5.89 -19.43 15.38
N ALA A 339 6.66 -18.42 15.77
CA ALA A 339 6.15 -17.07 15.97
C ALA A 339 5.81 -16.38 14.65
N ASP A 340 4.74 -15.58 14.70
CA ASP A 340 4.46 -14.56 13.70
C ASP A 340 5.43 -13.39 13.92
N MET A 341 6.34 -13.22 12.96
CA MET A 341 7.42 -12.22 13.04
C MET A 341 7.02 -10.87 12.48
N THR A 342 5.86 -10.76 11.84
CA THR A 342 5.32 -9.47 11.41
C THR A 342 4.74 -8.69 12.60
N THR A 343 4.80 -7.36 12.55
CA THR A 343 4.46 -6.50 13.69
C THR A 343 3.11 -5.78 13.50
N TYR A 344 3.15 -4.50 13.15
CA TYR A 344 2.05 -3.57 12.91
C TYR A 344 2.50 -2.51 11.88
N PRO A 345 1.57 -1.73 11.30
CA PRO A 345 1.91 -0.63 10.40
C PRO A 345 2.86 0.40 11.05
N THR A 346 3.61 1.16 10.26
CA THR A 346 4.48 2.23 10.77
C THR A 346 3.69 3.27 11.57
N GLY A 347 2.58 3.76 11.01
CA GLY A 347 1.82 4.83 11.64
C GLY A 347 0.80 5.51 10.74
N LEU A 348 0.07 6.45 11.36
CA LEU A 348 -0.81 7.39 10.68
C LEU A 348 -0.09 8.73 10.54
N LEU A 349 0.18 9.13 9.32
CA LEU A 349 0.72 10.44 8.97
C LEU A 349 -0.44 11.39 8.71
N ARG A 350 -0.53 12.48 9.47
CA ARG A 350 -1.57 13.51 9.36
C ARG A 350 -0.99 14.78 8.79
N PHE A 351 -1.58 15.27 7.70
CA PHE A 351 -1.23 16.53 7.06
C PHE A 351 -2.23 17.61 7.47
N ILE A 352 -1.73 18.76 7.94
CA ILE A 352 -2.54 19.96 8.17
C ILE A 352 -2.17 20.95 7.08
N LYS A 353 -3.12 21.25 6.20
CA LYS A 353 -2.92 22.17 5.07
C LYS A 353 -2.95 23.62 5.51
N THR A 354 -2.41 24.49 4.67
CA THR A 354 -2.43 25.95 4.89
C THR A 354 -3.83 26.57 4.97
N ASP A 355 -4.83 25.94 4.36
CA ASP A 355 -6.23 26.33 4.45
C ASP A 355 -6.96 25.74 5.67
N GLY A 356 -6.27 24.93 6.48
CA GLY A 356 -6.79 24.27 7.66
C GLY A 356 -7.43 22.90 7.40
N THR A 357 -7.49 22.43 6.16
CA THR A 357 -7.96 21.07 5.84
C THR A 357 -6.99 20.01 6.36
N VAL A 358 -7.50 18.79 6.59
CA VAL A 358 -6.74 17.67 7.13
C VAL A 358 -6.84 16.48 6.19
N GLU A 359 -5.70 16.01 5.74
CA GLU A 359 -5.53 14.77 4.97
C GLU A 359 -4.75 13.77 5.82
N GLU A 360 -4.95 12.47 5.61
CA GLU A 360 -4.27 11.43 6.38
C GLU A 360 -3.79 10.27 5.49
N ARG A 361 -2.64 9.71 5.88
CA ARG A 361 -2.07 8.50 5.28
C ARG A 361 -1.80 7.44 6.34
N MET A 362 -2.40 6.26 6.22
CA MET A 362 -1.98 5.08 7.01
C MET A 362 -0.86 4.35 6.26
N ILE A 363 0.27 4.10 6.92
CA ILE A 363 1.49 3.58 6.29
C ILE A 363 1.83 2.19 6.86
N GLY A 364 1.91 1.19 5.98
CA GLY A 364 2.40 -0.16 6.30
C GLY A 364 3.92 -0.27 6.37
N GLN A 365 4.43 -1.44 6.74
CA GLN A 365 5.85 -1.76 6.66
C GLN A 365 6.23 -2.20 5.24
N ALA A 366 7.53 -2.40 4.99
CA ALA A 366 8.02 -3.18 3.86
C ALA A 366 8.25 -4.64 4.26
N TYR A 367 7.85 -5.58 3.39
CA TYR A 367 7.94 -7.02 3.63
C TYR A 367 8.82 -7.66 2.57
N GLN A 368 10.05 -8.03 2.94
CA GLN A 368 10.98 -8.75 2.07
C GLN A 368 10.70 -10.25 2.17
N SER A 369 10.48 -10.89 1.03
CA SER A 369 10.04 -12.28 0.98
C SER A 369 10.63 -13.06 -0.18
N LYS A 370 10.51 -14.39 -0.13
CA LYS A 370 10.78 -15.28 -1.27
C LYS A 370 9.56 -16.13 -1.55
N GLN A 371 9.23 -16.30 -2.83
CA GLN A 371 8.17 -17.22 -3.23
C GLN A 371 8.63 -18.67 -3.05
N LEU A 372 7.81 -19.44 -2.37
CA LEU A 372 7.95 -20.89 -2.25
C LEU A 372 6.90 -21.56 -3.13
N SER A 373 7.32 -22.60 -3.84
CA SER A 373 6.44 -23.45 -4.63
C SER A 373 6.83 -24.91 -4.42
N LEU A 374 5.82 -25.75 -4.23
CA LEU A 374 5.95 -27.21 -4.18
C LEU A 374 4.95 -27.82 -5.17
N ARG A 375 5.47 -28.40 -6.25
CA ARG A 375 4.68 -29.10 -7.26
C ARG A 375 4.64 -30.60 -6.98
N TYR A 376 3.46 -31.20 -7.12
CA TYR A 376 3.19 -32.64 -6.93
C TYR A 376 3.11 -33.39 -8.26
N ASP A 377 3.17 -34.72 -8.21
CA ASP A 377 3.18 -35.62 -9.39
C ASP A 377 1.95 -35.49 -10.30
N ASN A 378 0.85 -34.94 -9.78
CA ASN A 378 -0.41 -34.71 -10.51
C ASN A 378 -0.56 -33.28 -11.04
N ASP A 379 0.55 -32.53 -11.17
CA ASP A 379 0.62 -31.12 -11.57
C ASP A 379 -0.17 -30.18 -10.66
N GLU A 380 -0.50 -30.60 -9.44
CA GLU A 380 -0.96 -29.70 -8.39
C GLU A 380 0.22 -28.94 -7.80
N GLU A 381 -0.04 -27.75 -7.27
CA GLU A 381 1.01 -26.84 -6.79
C GLU A 381 0.54 -26.12 -5.53
N SER A 382 1.36 -26.20 -4.50
CA SER A 382 1.21 -25.45 -3.26
C SER A 382 2.16 -24.26 -3.27
N VAL A 383 1.65 -23.07 -2.95
CA VAL A 383 2.42 -21.82 -3.00
C VAL A 383 2.32 -21.03 -1.71
N SER A 384 3.44 -20.42 -1.30
CA SER A 384 3.49 -19.54 -0.13
C SER A 384 4.64 -18.53 -0.25
N ARG A 385 4.84 -17.70 0.78
CA ARG A 385 5.93 -16.72 0.91
C ARG A 385 6.74 -17.01 2.17
N GLU A 386 8.05 -17.17 2.02
CA GLU A 386 8.97 -17.08 3.16
C GLU A 386 9.21 -15.60 3.47
N LEU A 387 8.92 -15.14 4.68
CA LEU A 387 9.32 -13.82 5.14
C LEU A 387 10.81 -13.83 5.51
N ILE A 388 11.59 -12.98 4.84
CA ILE A 388 13.01 -12.76 5.14
C ILE A 388 13.16 -11.66 6.17
N GLU A 389 12.47 -10.53 5.97
CA GLU A 389 12.56 -9.37 6.85
C GLU A 389 11.33 -8.45 6.73
N GLU A 390 10.93 -7.85 7.86
CA GLU A 390 9.99 -6.73 7.90
C GLU A 390 10.77 -5.47 8.28
N GLN A 391 10.63 -4.37 7.51
CA GLN A 391 11.39 -3.14 7.72
C GLN A 391 10.49 -1.90 7.64
N GLU A 392 10.76 -0.93 8.51
CA GLU A 392 10.22 0.43 8.35
C GLU A 392 10.98 1.13 7.23
N ASN A 393 10.27 1.45 6.14
CA ASN A 393 10.87 2.03 4.94
C ASN A 393 10.43 3.47 4.64
N PHE A 394 9.61 4.07 5.52
CA PHE A 394 9.17 5.44 5.38
C PHE A 394 10.26 6.43 5.82
N SER A 395 10.57 7.39 4.95
CA SER A 395 11.37 8.57 5.25
C SER A 395 10.76 9.79 4.56
N TYR A 396 11.16 10.99 4.97
CA TYR A 396 10.63 12.21 4.37
C TYR A 396 11.65 13.35 4.30
N ALA A 397 11.38 14.29 3.40
CA ALA A 397 11.97 15.63 3.38
C ALA A 397 10.88 16.70 3.22
N LEU A 398 10.97 17.79 3.98
CA LEU A 398 10.08 18.95 3.92
C LEU A 398 10.91 20.16 3.47
N ALA A 399 10.58 20.71 2.31
CA ALA A 399 11.15 21.98 1.83
C ALA A 399 10.03 23.01 1.73
N GLY A 400 10.07 24.00 2.61
CA GLY A 400 8.99 24.97 2.71
C GLY A 400 7.68 24.30 3.11
N LYS A 401 6.70 24.38 2.22
CA LYS A 401 5.35 23.78 2.37
C LYS A 401 5.14 22.52 1.54
N THR A 402 6.20 21.96 0.96
CA THR A 402 6.14 20.69 0.23
C THR A 402 6.79 19.60 1.06
N LEU A 403 6.02 18.58 1.43
CA LEU A 403 6.54 17.32 1.95
C LEU A 403 6.76 16.34 0.80
N LEU A 404 7.88 15.62 0.82
CA LEU A 404 8.16 14.47 -0.02
C LEU A 404 8.31 13.25 0.87
N SER A 405 7.33 12.36 0.77
CA SER A 405 7.37 11.03 1.36
C SER A 405 8.19 10.10 0.46
N SER A 406 9.09 9.30 1.03
CA SER A 406 9.86 8.27 0.34
C SER A 406 9.70 6.91 1.02
N TYR A 407 9.48 5.88 0.21
CA TYR A 407 9.34 4.48 0.61
C TYR A 407 10.39 3.64 -0.11
N THR A 408 11.45 3.25 0.60
CA THR A 408 12.57 2.48 0.03
C THR A 408 12.25 1.00 -0.03
N LEU A 409 12.34 0.40 -1.21
CA LEU A 409 12.19 -1.03 -1.45
C LEU A 409 13.55 -1.58 -1.88
N GLN A 410 14.14 -2.46 -1.08
CA GLN A 410 15.41 -3.10 -1.39
C GLN A 410 15.22 -4.61 -1.49
N ALA A 411 15.32 -5.15 -2.72
CA ALA A 411 15.21 -6.57 -2.98
C ALA A 411 16.60 -7.17 -3.27
N LYS A 412 17.00 -8.24 -2.58
CA LYS A 412 18.17 -9.04 -2.99
C LYS A 412 17.77 -10.06 -4.06
N ALA A 413 18.74 -10.87 -4.46
CA ALA A 413 18.55 -11.88 -5.49
C ALA A 413 17.45 -12.89 -5.13
N GLY A 414 16.46 -13.02 -6.02
CA GLY A 414 15.31 -13.92 -5.88
C GLY A 414 14.27 -13.46 -4.85
N GLU A 415 14.35 -12.23 -4.36
CA GLU A 415 13.42 -11.68 -3.37
C GLU A 415 12.34 -10.81 -4.02
N ILE A 416 11.24 -10.66 -3.27
CA ILE A 416 10.11 -9.81 -3.58
C ILE A 416 9.86 -8.91 -2.37
N VAL A 417 9.66 -7.62 -2.59
CA VAL A 417 9.42 -6.64 -1.53
C VAL A 417 8.08 -5.97 -1.73
N ASP A 418 7.18 -6.15 -0.77
CA ASP A 418 5.86 -5.53 -0.75
C ASP A 418 5.84 -4.32 0.18
N HIS A 419 5.11 -3.27 -0.19
CA HIS A 419 4.76 -2.15 0.68
C HIS A 419 3.35 -1.64 0.35
N TRP A 420 2.70 -1.00 1.32
CA TRP A 420 1.38 -0.42 1.10
C TRP A 420 1.13 0.82 1.97
N TYR A 421 0.25 1.69 1.51
CA TYR A 421 -0.35 2.75 2.32
C TYR A 421 -1.79 3.07 1.84
N VAL A 422 -2.54 3.79 2.68
CA VAL A 422 -3.89 4.30 2.38
C VAL A 422 -3.89 5.80 2.50
N ASP A 423 -4.18 6.51 1.42
CA ASP A 423 -4.41 7.96 1.38
C ASP A 423 -5.90 8.29 1.54
N SER A 424 -6.17 9.35 2.30
CA SER A 424 -7.48 9.98 2.40
C SER A 424 -7.35 11.49 2.48
N ASP A 425 -8.18 12.19 1.71
CA ASP A 425 -8.34 13.65 1.80
C ASP A 425 -9.16 14.07 3.05
N GLU A 426 -9.52 13.11 3.91
CA GLU A 426 -10.25 13.29 5.15
C GLU A 426 -9.60 12.50 6.30
N GLN A 427 -10.09 12.70 7.52
CA GLN A 427 -9.63 11.90 8.66
C GLN A 427 -10.10 10.44 8.54
N LEU A 428 -9.17 9.51 8.71
CA LEU A 428 -9.36 8.06 8.69
C LEU A 428 -10.05 7.55 9.96
N PHE A 429 -9.88 8.23 11.08
CA PHE A 429 -10.50 7.89 12.38
C PHE A 429 -11.35 9.04 12.90
N ASN A 430 -12.50 8.72 13.49
CA ASN A 430 -13.43 9.71 14.05
C ASN A 430 -12.80 10.54 15.19
N SER A 431 -11.83 9.95 15.91
CA SER A 431 -11.13 10.61 17.00
C SER A 431 -9.72 10.04 17.20
N LYS A 432 -8.87 10.78 17.93
CA LYS A 432 -7.56 10.27 18.37
C LYS A 432 -7.69 9.08 19.33
N ASP A 433 -8.77 9.02 20.10
CA ASP A 433 -9.03 7.90 21.02
C ASP A 433 -9.32 6.61 20.24
N ASP A 434 -10.13 6.69 19.17
CA ASP A 434 -10.40 5.54 18.30
C ASP A 434 -9.13 5.03 17.61
N LEU A 435 -8.29 5.95 17.11
CA LEU A 435 -6.97 5.63 16.57
C LEU A 435 -6.11 4.87 17.60
N PHE A 436 -6.00 5.41 18.82
CA PHE A 436 -5.15 4.82 19.86
C PHE A 436 -5.70 3.50 20.41
N LYS A 437 -7.02 3.33 20.47
CA LYS A 437 -7.67 2.04 20.75
C LYS A 437 -7.31 1.02 19.67
N TRP A 438 -7.43 1.39 18.39
CA TRP A 438 -7.08 0.51 17.28
C TRP A 438 -5.59 0.13 17.27
N MET A 439 -4.70 1.09 17.50
CA MET A 439 -3.26 0.82 17.60
C MET A 439 -2.94 -0.18 18.71
N ARG A 440 -3.54 0.00 19.89
CA ARG A 440 -3.39 -0.91 21.02
C ARG A 440 -3.95 -2.30 20.70
N GLU A 441 -5.17 -2.36 20.16
CA GLU A 441 -5.82 -3.62 19.80
C GLU A 441 -5.00 -4.40 18.77
N THR A 442 -4.45 -3.71 17.77
CA THR A 442 -3.57 -4.30 16.75
C THR A 442 -2.32 -4.91 17.37
N SER A 443 -1.67 -4.18 18.28
CA SER A 443 -0.47 -4.66 18.97
C SER A 443 -0.75 -5.87 19.89
N GLN A 444 -1.90 -5.88 20.55
CA GLN A 444 -2.34 -6.98 21.42
C GLN A 444 -2.79 -8.23 20.65
N ASN A 445 -3.39 -8.05 19.47
CA ASN A 445 -4.00 -9.12 18.68
C ASN A 445 -3.29 -9.32 17.33
N HIS A 446 -2.00 -9.04 17.25
CA HIS A 446 -1.26 -8.94 15.98
C HIS A 446 -1.40 -10.18 15.06
N LYS A 447 -1.55 -11.39 15.62
CA LYS A 447 -1.79 -12.63 14.84
C LYS A 447 -3.15 -12.67 14.15
N LYS A 448 -4.17 -12.02 14.75
CA LYS A 448 -5.55 -11.93 14.24
C LYS A 448 -5.81 -10.63 13.48
N ARG A 449 -4.77 -9.91 13.04
CA ARG A 449 -4.91 -8.62 12.34
C ARG A 449 -4.04 -8.60 11.09
N ASN A 450 -4.63 -8.20 9.97
CA ASN A 450 -3.90 -8.04 8.72
C ASN A 450 -2.98 -6.81 8.80
N LYS A 451 -1.77 -6.99 8.25
CA LYS A 451 -0.67 -6.02 8.30
C LYS A 451 0.20 -6.05 7.05
N TRP A 452 0.42 -7.23 6.47
CA TRP A 452 1.05 -7.40 5.17
C TRP A 452 -0.03 -7.43 4.08
N TYR A 453 -0.45 -6.24 3.63
CA TYR A 453 -1.41 -6.13 2.53
C TYR A 453 -0.69 -6.07 1.18
N THR A 454 -1.25 -6.75 0.19
CA THR A 454 -0.88 -6.63 -1.22
C THR A 454 -2.15 -6.40 -2.05
N ALA A 455 -1.98 -6.01 -3.31
CA ALA A 455 -3.10 -5.85 -4.23
C ALA A 455 -3.92 -7.16 -4.41
N GLU A 456 -3.28 -8.32 -4.24
CA GLU A 456 -3.86 -9.65 -4.49
C GLU A 456 -4.33 -10.37 -3.22
N GLY A 457 -4.15 -9.77 -2.04
CA GLY A 457 -4.57 -10.35 -0.76
C GLY A 457 -3.56 -10.15 0.36
N SER A 458 -4.04 -10.17 1.60
CA SER A 458 -3.18 -10.09 2.78
C SER A 458 -2.45 -11.41 3.05
N TYR A 459 -1.16 -11.33 3.37
CA TYR A 459 -0.38 -12.48 3.82
C TYR A 459 -0.42 -12.61 5.34
N ASN A 460 -0.62 -13.83 5.82
CA ASN A 460 -0.66 -14.16 7.24
C ASN A 460 0.25 -15.35 7.54
N LYS A 461 0.80 -15.40 8.75
CA LYS A 461 1.58 -16.54 9.23
C LYS A 461 0.74 -17.83 9.10
N LEU A 462 1.28 -18.80 8.38
CA LEU A 462 0.65 -20.11 8.21
C LEU A 462 0.97 -21.02 9.39
N ALA A 463 0.14 -22.04 9.59
CA ALA A 463 0.42 -23.09 10.56
C ALA A 463 1.66 -23.90 10.15
N ASP A 464 2.38 -24.44 11.13
CA ASP A 464 3.50 -25.38 10.96
C ASP A 464 3.10 -26.63 10.16
N SER A 465 1.81 -26.99 10.20
CA SER A 465 1.19 -28.07 9.42
C SER A 465 0.85 -27.69 7.97
N THR A 466 1.64 -26.80 7.36
CA THR A 466 1.52 -26.43 5.94
C THR A 466 2.79 -26.75 5.17
N GLU A 467 2.67 -27.09 3.88
CA GLU A 467 3.81 -27.22 2.97
C GLU A 467 3.59 -26.42 1.68
N PRO A 468 4.62 -25.80 1.06
CA PRO A 468 6.03 -25.84 1.48
C PRO A 468 6.27 -25.06 2.78
N MET A 469 7.08 -25.64 3.68
CA MET A 469 7.54 -25.00 4.92
C MET A 469 9.02 -24.65 4.77
N PRO A 470 9.42 -23.36 4.84
CA PRO A 470 10.83 -22.99 4.82
C PRO A 470 11.53 -23.45 6.11
N VAL A 471 12.84 -23.64 6.03
CA VAL A 471 13.68 -24.01 7.19
C VAL A 471 13.62 -22.96 8.31
N SER A 472 13.40 -21.69 7.95
CA SER A 472 13.21 -20.60 8.91
C SER A 472 11.91 -20.72 9.72
N GLY A 473 10.97 -21.55 9.28
CA GLY A 473 9.60 -21.60 9.80
C GLY A 473 8.75 -20.40 9.41
N GLN A 474 9.31 -19.33 8.82
CA GLN A 474 8.63 -18.07 8.50
C GLN A 474 7.76 -18.15 7.23
N ASN A 475 6.79 -19.07 7.26
CA ASN A 475 5.85 -19.32 6.16
C ASN A 475 4.61 -18.42 6.26
N TYR A 476 4.30 -17.71 5.17
CA TYR A 476 3.15 -16.83 5.06
C TYR A 476 2.35 -17.15 3.80
N GLY A 477 1.03 -17.06 3.88
CA GLY A 477 0.13 -17.30 2.76
C GLY A 477 -1.18 -16.56 2.97
N ARG A 478 -2.05 -16.56 1.97
CA ARG A 478 -3.32 -15.85 2.07
C ARG A 478 -4.34 -16.74 2.78
N ASN A 479 -4.65 -16.39 4.02
CA ASN A 479 -5.69 -17.08 4.77
C ASN A 479 -7.06 -16.50 4.40
N LEU A 480 -7.92 -17.31 3.79
CA LEU A 480 -9.25 -16.93 3.32
C LEU A 480 -10.16 -16.36 4.42
N LEU A 481 -10.04 -16.82 5.67
CA LEU A 481 -10.81 -16.27 6.79
C LEU A 481 -10.28 -14.91 7.27
N MET A 482 -9.00 -14.63 7.06
CA MET A 482 -8.41 -13.33 7.38
C MET A 482 -8.69 -12.30 6.29
N LEU A 483 -8.81 -12.73 5.03
CA LEU A 483 -9.09 -11.87 3.87
C LEU A 483 -10.42 -11.10 3.97
N LYS A 484 -11.43 -11.63 4.67
CA LYS A 484 -12.76 -11.00 4.80
C LYS A 484 -12.85 -9.89 5.87
N GLU A 485 -11.78 -9.63 6.63
CA GLU A 485 -11.67 -8.49 7.55
C GLU A 485 -12.83 -8.36 8.59
N ASP A 486 -13.31 -9.47 9.14
CA ASP A 486 -14.47 -9.50 10.07
C ASP A 486 -14.38 -8.48 11.21
N ARG A 487 -13.19 -8.33 11.79
CA ARG A 487 -13.00 -7.39 12.91
C ARG A 487 -13.14 -5.94 12.43
N ALA A 488 -12.63 -5.61 11.24
CA ALA A 488 -12.82 -4.27 10.67
C ALA A 488 -14.31 -4.02 10.38
N LEU A 489 -15.04 -5.01 9.84
CA LEU A 489 -16.48 -4.90 9.63
C LEU A 489 -17.23 -4.64 10.96
N THR A 490 -16.88 -5.39 12.01
CA THR A 490 -17.45 -5.20 13.35
C THR A 490 -17.21 -3.78 13.87
N LEU A 491 -15.97 -3.30 13.82
CA LEU A 491 -15.61 -1.95 14.27
C LEU A 491 -16.28 -0.86 13.42
N TYR A 492 -16.44 -1.09 12.11
CA TYR A 492 -17.21 -0.21 11.25
C TYR A 492 -18.69 -0.16 11.66
N HIS A 493 -19.31 -1.27 12.02
CA HIS A 493 -20.69 -1.27 12.53
C HIS A 493 -20.81 -0.56 13.88
N GLU A 494 -19.80 -0.67 14.75
CA GLU A 494 -19.78 -0.01 16.06
C GLU A 494 -19.65 1.52 15.98
N ASN A 495 -18.77 2.05 15.12
CA ASN A 495 -18.44 3.48 15.12
C ASN A 495 -18.42 4.17 13.75
N LYS A 496 -18.67 3.45 12.66
CA LYS A 496 -18.67 3.96 11.27
C LYS A 496 -17.34 4.62 10.84
N GLY A 497 -16.22 4.22 11.45
CA GLY A 497 -14.88 4.75 11.15
C GLY A 497 -14.45 4.51 9.71
N ARG A 498 -13.91 5.56 9.07
CA ARG A 498 -13.52 5.56 7.66
C ARG A 498 -12.46 4.52 7.32
N TYR A 499 -11.42 4.39 8.15
CA TYR A 499 -10.36 3.40 7.96
C TYR A 499 -10.90 1.96 7.92
N PHE A 500 -11.82 1.61 8.82
CA PHE A 500 -12.44 0.29 8.83
C PHE A 500 -13.29 0.04 7.59
N LYS A 501 -14.00 1.07 7.11
CA LYS A 501 -14.71 1.01 5.82
C LYS A 501 -13.76 0.70 4.67
N ASN A 502 -12.58 1.34 4.65
CA ASN A 502 -11.55 1.12 3.62
C ASN A 502 -11.03 -0.32 3.64
N LEU A 503 -10.77 -0.89 4.82
CA LEU A 503 -10.35 -2.29 4.96
C LEU A 503 -11.42 -3.26 4.44
N VAL A 504 -12.70 -3.02 4.72
CA VAL A 504 -13.79 -3.88 4.23
C VAL A 504 -13.94 -3.78 2.70
N TYR A 505 -13.82 -2.58 2.11
CA TYR A 505 -13.78 -2.47 0.65
C TYR A 505 -12.57 -3.22 0.05
N ASN A 506 -11.41 -3.10 0.69
CA ASN A 506 -10.22 -3.82 0.27
C ASN A 506 -10.42 -5.35 0.32
N ALA A 507 -11.09 -5.87 1.36
CA ALA A 507 -11.45 -7.28 1.50
C ALA A 507 -12.31 -7.78 0.33
N PHE A 508 -13.35 -7.03 -0.06
CA PHE A 508 -14.17 -7.40 -1.23
C PHE A 508 -13.36 -7.49 -2.52
N VAL A 509 -12.46 -6.54 -2.77
CA VAL A 509 -11.60 -6.59 -3.95
C VAL A 509 -10.61 -7.76 -3.87
N ASN A 510 -9.93 -7.96 -2.74
CA ASN A 510 -8.99 -9.07 -2.59
C ASN A 510 -9.67 -10.43 -2.75
N LEU A 511 -10.86 -10.63 -2.17
CA LEU A 511 -11.63 -11.87 -2.35
C LEU A 511 -12.02 -12.10 -3.81
N ARG A 512 -12.37 -11.04 -4.55
CA ARG A 512 -12.66 -11.13 -5.98
C ARG A 512 -11.43 -11.46 -6.82
N ASN A 513 -10.29 -10.83 -6.53
CA ASN A 513 -9.02 -11.12 -7.22
C ASN A 513 -8.57 -12.54 -6.95
N PHE A 514 -8.66 -12.98 -5.69
CA PHE A 514 -8.21 -14.30 -5.26
C PHE A 514 -8.97 -15.43 -5.96
N LYS A 515 -10.31 -15.32 -6.13
CA LYS A 515 -11.08 -16.37 -6.82
C LYS A 515 -10.98 -16.30 -8.36
N GLU A 516 -10.47 -15.20 -8.90
CA GLU A 516 -10.42 -14.93 -10.33
C GLU A 516 -11.80 -15.14 -11.02
N ASN A 517 -11.89 -16.09 -11.95
CA ASN A 517 -13.11 -16.43 -12.69
C ASN A 517 -13.81 -17.69 -12.12
N LYS A 518 -13.41 -18.18 -10.95
CA LYS A 518 -14.01 -19.36 -10.31
C LYS A 518 -15.24 -18.96 -9.49
N ASP A 519 -16.15 -19.91 -9.33
CA ASP A 519 -17.36 -19.75 -8.51
C ASP A 519 -17.07 -19.89 -7.00
N TYR A 520 -15.86 -20.34 -6.63
CA TYR A 520 -15.46 -20.64 -5.26
C TYR A 520 -14.00 -20.30 -5.00
N TRP A 521 -13.65 -20.21 -3.71
CA TRP A 521 -12.30 -19.91 -3.22
C TRP A 521 -11.55 -21.19 -2.88
N GLU A 522 -10.39 -21.36 -3.51
CA GLU A 522 -9.51 -22.51 -3.28
C GLU A 522 -8.43 -22.18 -2.25
N THR A 523 -8.09 -23.11 -1.38
CA THR A 523 -6.92 -23.01 -0.50
C THR A 523 -5.66 -23.28 -1.32
N GLU A 524 -4.72 -22.32 -1.34
CA GLU A 524 -3.50 -22.36 -2.16
C GLU A 524 -2.31 -23.10 -1.51
N VAL A 525 -2.46 -23.52 -0.24
CA VAL A 525 -1.43 -24.23 0.53
C VAL A 525 -1.88 -25.63 0.93
N THR A 526 -0.97 -26.60 0.84
CA THR A 526 -1.24 -27.97 1.27
C THR A 526 -1.19 -28.06 2.79
N SER A 527 -2.23 -28.63 3.39
CA SER A 527 -2.23 -29.04 4.79
C SER A 527 -1.56 -30.40 4.94
N THR A 528 -0.51 -30.50 5.75
CA THR A 528 0.18 -31.78 6.01
C THR A 528 -0.74 -32.76 6.77
N TYR A 529 -1.69 -32.24 7.57
CA TYR A 529 -2.73 -33.03 8.20
C TYR A 529 -3.63 -33.72 7.17
N LEU A 530 -4.18 -32.97 6.22
CA LEU A 530 -5.06 -33.53 5.18
C LEU A 530 -4.31 -34.43 4.20
N LYS A 531 -3.07 -34.08 3.86
CA LYS A 531 -2.18 -34.93 3.07
C LYS A 531 -1.94 -36.28 3.75
N ASN A 532 -1.61 -36.29 5.04
CA ASN A 532 -1.35 -37.54 5.76
C ASN A 532 -2.61 -38.43 5.90
N LEU A 533 -3.79 -37.82 6.02
CA LEU A 533 -5.04 -38.57 6.15
C LEU A 533 -5.61 -39.06 4.82
N TYR A 534 -5.51 -38.25 3.76
CA TYR A 534 -6.27 -38.45 2.52
C TYR A 534 -5.46 -38.29 1.24
N ASP A 535 -4.17 -37.96 1.33
CA ASP A 535 -3.29 -37.65 0.19
C ASP A 535 -3.82 -36.48 -0.67
N ILE A 536 -4.41 -35.48 0.00
CA ILE A 536 -4.90 -34.25 -0.65
C ILE A 536 -3.82 -33.17 -0.61
N HIS A 537 -3.64 -32.51 -1.76
CA HIS A 537 -2.73 -31.39 -1.97
C HIS A 537 -3.51 -30.13 -2.38
N ALA A 538 -2.86 -28.96 -2.28
CA ALA A 538 -3.40 -27.73 -2.83
C ALA A 538 -3.32 -27.71 -4.38
N PRO A 539 -4.29 -27.09 -5.08
CA PRO A 539 -5.45 -26.43 -4.50
C PRO A 539 -6.56 -27.42 -4.08
N PHE A 540 -7.27 -27.09 -2.99
CA PHE A 540 -8.51 -27.78 -2.58
C PHE A 540 -9.52 -26.77 -2.03
N ILE A 541 -10.78 -27.17 -1.94
CA ILE A 541 -11.84 -26.33 -1.38
C ILE A 541 -12.07 -26.73 0.07
N ASP A 542 -11.93 -25.77 0.98
CA ASP A 542 -12.42 -25.88 2.37
C ASP A 542 -13.84 -25.30 2.43
N THR A 543 -14.79 -26.14 2.86
CA THR A 543 -16.20 -25.74 2.98
C THR A 543 -16.42 -24.63 4.00
N ARG A 544 -15.67 -24.58 5.11
CA ARG A 544 -15.83 -23.54 6.12
C ARG A 544 -15.37 -22.18 5.62
N PHE A 545 -14.28 -22.15 4.84
CA PHE A 545 -13.79 -20.90 4.25
C PHE A 545 -14.81 -20.32 3.27
N ASN A 546 -15.34 -21.17 2.37
CA ASN A 546 -16.31 -20.74 1.37
C ASN A 546 -17.65 -20.34 1.99
N GLU A 547 -18.11 -21.05 3.02
CA GLU A 547 -19.28 -20.68 3.82
C GLU A 547 -19.13 -19.27 4.40
N GLN A 548 -18.03 -19.03 5.10
CA GLN A 548 -17.78 -17.77 5.79
C GLN A 548 -17.65 -16.59 4.82
N ILE A 549 -17.03 -16.81 3.66
CA ILE A 549 -16.95 -15.80 2.61
C ILE A 549 -18.33 -15.54 1.99
N ALA A 550 -19.10 -16.59 1.67
CA ALA A 550 -20.45 -16.44 1.13
C ALA A 550 -21.36 -15.64 2.09
N LEU A 551 -21.28 -15.93 3.39
CA LEU A 551 -22.01 -15.18 4.42
C LEU A 551 -21.51 -13.74 4.56
N PHE A 552 -20.20 -13.49 4.45
CA PHE A 552 -19.66 -12.13 4.46
C PHE A 552 -20.25 -11.29 3.33
N TYR A 553 -20.24 -11.83 2.09
CA TYR A 553 -20.87 -11.17 0.94
C TYR A 553 -22.37 -10.95 1.14
N TYR A 554 -23.10 -12.01 1.52
CA TYR A 554 -24.55 -11.95 1.67
C TYR A 554 -24.99 -10.96 2.77
N ASN A 555 -24.29 -10.94 3.91
CA ASN A 555 -24.69 -10.14 5.07
C ASN A 555 -24.25 -8.67 4.98
N SER A 556 -23.21 -8.34 4.19
CA SER A 556 -22.62 -7.00 4.19
C SER A 556 -22.49 -6.36 2.80
N GLY A 557 -22.59 -7.12 1.72
CA GLY A 557 -22.37 -6.61 0.36
C GLY A 557 -23.34 -5.49 -0.03
N ASP A 558 -24.61 -5.59 0.36
CA ASP A 558 -25.61 -4.54 0.09
C ASP A 558 -25.25 -3.21 0.79
N GLU A 559 -24.79 -3.24 2.04
CA GLU A 559 -24.36 -2.04 2.79
C GLU A 559 -23.19 -1.34 2.09
N PHE A 560 -22.32 -2.12 1.44
CA PHE A 560 -21.13 -1.62 0.76
C PHE A 560 -21.37 -1.38 -0.75
N GLY A 561 -22.57 -1.64 -1.28
CA GLY A 561 -22.89 -1.46 -2.69
C GLY A 561 -22.14 -2.44 -3.61
N ILE A 562 -21.86 -3.65 -3.11
CA ILE A 562 -21.17 -4.70 -3.87
C ILE A 562 -22.13 -5.31 -4.89
N PRO A 563 -21.81 -5.25 -6.20
CA PRO A 563 -22.64 -5.86 -7.23
C PRO A 563 -22.79 -7.36 -7.00
N SER A 564 -24.01 -7.88 -7.17
CA SER A 564 -24.31 -9.32 -7.04
C SER A 564 -23.89 -9.91 -5.69
N ALA A 565 -24.08 -9.19 -4.58
CA ALA A 565 -23.68 -9.62 -3.23
C ALA A 565 -24.26 -10.99 -2.80
N ASN A 566 -25.38 -11.43 -3.38
CA ASN A 566 -25.96 -12.75 -3.11
C ASN A 566 -25.47 -13.87 -4.05
N GLU A 567 -24.69 -13.57 -5.08
CA GLU A 567 -24.13 -14.56 -6.01
C GLU A 567 -23.22 -15.57 -5.28
N PRO A 568 -22.29 -15.17 -4.40
CA PRO A 568 -21.50 -16.13 -3.61
C PRO A 568 -22.33 -17.12 -2.78
N LEU A 569 -23.50 -16.70 -2.28
CA LEU A 569 -24.41 -17.60 -1.57
C LEU A 569 -24.96 -18.68 -2.53
N ARG A 570 -25.38 -18.28 -3.73
CA ARG A 570 -25.87 -19.19 -4.78
C ARG A 570 -24.77 -20.15 -5.23
N ASP A 571 -23.60 -19.61 -5.56
CA ASP A 571 -22.47 -20.38 -6.09
C ASP A 571 -22.04 -21.46 -5.10
N TYR A 572 -21.95 -21.11 -3.81
CA TYR A 572 -21.59 -22.06 -2.78
C TYR A 572 -22.70 -23.11 -2.55
N ALA A 573 -23.97 -22.72 -2.59
CA ALA A 573 -25.08 -23.68 -2.50
C ALA A 573 -25.13 -24.65 -3.68
N ASP A 574 -24.90 -24.17 -4.91
CA ASP A 574 -24.80 -25.01 -6.11
C ASP A 574 -23.58 -25.96 -6.03
N LEU A 575 -22.46 -25.49 -5.47
CA LEU A 575 -21.30 -26.32 -5.19
C LEU A 575 -21.67 -27.46 -4.24
N LEU A 576 -22.32 -27.19 -3.11
CA LEU A 576 -22.76 -28.19 -2.13
C LEU A 576 -23.74 -29.21 -2.73
N VAL A 577 -24.74 -28.75 -3.50
CA VAL A 577 -25.67 -29.64 -4.21
C VAL A 577 -24.94 -30.58 -5.17
N SER A 578 -23.89 -30.10 -5.84
CA SER A 578 -23.15 -30.90 -6.81
C SER A 578 -22.40 -32.09 -6.20
N GLN A 579 -22.10 -32.06 -4.90
CA GLN A 579 -21.19 -33.02 -4.26
C GLN A 579 -21.71 -34.45 -4.23
N GLN A 580 -23.04 -34.63 -4.14
CA GLN A 580 -23.64 -35.96 -4.21
C GLN A 580 -23.27 -36.68 -5.51
N ARG A 581 -23.27 -35.97 -6.64
CA ARG A 581 -22.91 -36.52 -7.95
C ARG A 581 -21.41 -36.71 -8.13
N LYS A 582 -20.60 -35.86 -7.48
CA LYS A 582 -19.13 -35.91 -7.50
C LYS A 582 -18.56 -37.00 -6.59
N GLY A 583 -19.37 -37.56 -5.68
CA GLY A 583 -18.95 -38.62 -4.76
C GLY A 583 -18.30 -38.10 -3.46
N ASN A 584 -18.38 -36.79 -3.20
CA ASN A 584 -17.80 -36.15 -2.02
C ASN A 584 -18.81 -36.19 -0.84
N ILE A 585 -19.37 -37.37 -0.59
CA ILE A 585 -20.39 -37.59 0.44
C ILE A 585 -20.15 -38.86 1.25
N ILE A 586 -20.52 -38.83 2.53
CA ILE A 586 -20.59 -40.00 3.40
C ILE A 586 -22.04 -40.48 3.44
N ARG A 587 -22.34 -41.60 2.78
CA ARG A 587 -23.71 -42.06 2.55
C ARG A 587 -24.22 -42.93 3.70
N VAL A 588 -25.16 -42.40 4.49
CA VAL A 588 -25.80 -43.12 5.61
C VAL A 588 -26.97 -44.00 5.14
N ALA A 589 -27.78 -43.49 4.21
CA ALA A 589 -28.89 -44.22 3.59
C ALA A 589 -29.16 -43.70 2.17
N SER A 590 -30.19 -44.23 1.49
CA SER A 590 -30.58 -43.76 0.15
C SER A 590 -31.00 -42.29 0.11
N ASP A 591 -31.55 -41.78 1.21
CA ASP A 591 -32.07 -40.42 1.39
C ASP A 591 -31.38 -39.66 2.54
N ALA A 592 -30.18 -40.10 2.93
CA ALA A 592 -29.41 -39.53 4.02
C ALA A 592 -27.91 -39.61 3.75
N TYR A 593 -27.23 -38.47 3.74
CA TYR A 593 -25.77 -38.41 3.58
C TYR A 593 -25.20 -37.11 4.17
N TYR A 594 -23.95 -37.14 4.58
CA TYR A 594 -23.18 -35.92 4.87
C TYR A 594 -22.39 -35.48 3.64
N ILE A 595 -22.13 -34.18 3.54
CA ILE A 595 -21.20 -33.61 2.57
C ILE A 595 -19.83 -33.49 3.25
N ALA A 596 -18.77 -33.93 2.57
CA ALA A 596 -17.42 -33.92 3.14
C ALA A 596 -16.88 -32.50 3.36
N ASP A 597 -15.94 -32.32 4.29
CA ASP A 597 -15.41 -31.00 4.68
C ASP A 597 -14.53 -30.36 3.60
N TYR A 598 -13.78 -31.20 2.88
CA TYR A 598 -12.78 -30.76 1.91
C TYR A 598 -13.03 -31.40 0.54
N PHE A 599 -12.98 -30.59 -0.51
CA PHE A 599 -13.11 -31.05 -1.89
C PHE A 599 -11.76 -30.92 -2.62
N PRO A 600 -11.05 -32.03 -2.88
CA PRO A 600 -9.89 -32.00 -3.76
C PRO A 600 -10.30 -31.63 -5.18
N ILE A 601 -9.41 -30.96 -5.92
CA ILE A 601 -9.68 -30.53 -7.30
C ILE A 601 -9.41 -31.69 -8.28
N LYS A 602 -8.30 -32.42 -8.14
CA LYS A 602 -7.98 -33.56 -9.02
C LYS A 602 -8.07 -34.92 -8.33
N GLN A 603 -7.74 -35.04 -7.04
CA GLN A 603 -7.83 -36.33 -6.35
C GLN A 603 -9.27 -36.84 -6.26
N LYS A 604 -9.44 -38.17 -6.25
CA LYS A 604 -10.72 -38.85 -6.05
C LYS A 604 -10.74 -39.51 -4.69
N VAL A 605 -10.92 -38.71 -3.65
CA VAL A 605 -11.00 -39.15 -2.26
C VAL A 605 -12.13 -38.40 -1.55
N THR A 606 -12.87 -39.12 -0.71
CA THR A 606 -13.90 -38.54 0.15
C THR A 606 -13.29 -38.30 1.52
N THR A 607 -13.33 -37.05 2.00
CA THR A 607 -12.83 -36.70 3.33
C THR A 607 -13.87 -36.95 4.42
N HIS A 608 -13.49 -36.71 5.68
CA HIS A 608 -14.44 -36.72 6.80
C HIS A 608 -15.48 -35.60 6.66
N THR A 609 -16.55 -35.73 7.44
CA THR A 609 -17.44 -34.59 7.72
C THR A 609 -17.37 -34.25 9.21
N SER A 610 -17.12 -32.99 9.53
CA SER A 610 -17.24 -32.47 10.89
C SER A 610 -18.66 -31.96 11.16
N MET A 611 -19.16 -32.06 12.39
CA MET A 611 -20.54 -31.65 12.70
C MET A 611 -20.79 -30.18 12.36
N ASN A 612 -19.86 -29.28 12.71
CA ASN A 612 -19.98 -27.85 12.39
C ASN A 612 -20.04 -27.61 10.86
N HIS A 613 -19.22 -28.32 10.06
CA HIS A 613 -19.26 -28.23 8.59
C HIS A 613 -20.58 -28.77 8.00
N ALA A 614 -21.10 -29.89 8.55
CA ALA A 614 -22.40 -30.43 8.15
C ALA A 614 -23.53 -29.43 8.40
N LEU A 615 -23.56 -28.81 9.58
CA LEU A 615 -24.56 -27.84 9.98
C LEU A 615 -24.41 -26.53 9.20
N GLY A 616 -23.21 -25.98 9.07
CA GLY A 616 -22.92 -24.77 8.31
C GLY A 616 -23.30 -24.89 6.84
N GLY A 617 -22.90 -25.99 6.18
CA GLY A 617 -23.33 -26.29 4.81
C GLY A 617 -24.84 -26.45 4.67
N MET A 618 -25.50 -27.11 5.64
CA MET A 618 -26.96 -27.22 5.67
C MET A 618 -27.63 -25.86 5.84
N ASN A 619 -27.09 -24.99 6.71
CA ASN A 619 -27.61 -23.65 6.94
C ASN A 619 -27.56 -22.80 5.67
N ILE A 620 -26.44 -22.83 4.94
CA ILE A 620 -26.32 -22.18 3.61
C ILE A 620 -27.38 -22.68 2.65
N LEU A 621 -27.61 -24.00 2.57
CA LEU A 621 -28.63 -24.57 1.67
C LEU A 621 -30.04 -24.11 2.05
N LEU A 622 -30.36 -24.02 3.34
CA LEU A 622 -31.66 -23.53 3.81
C LEU A 622 -31.83 -22.04 3.54
N MET A 623 -30.82 -21.23 3.82
CA MET A 623 -30.79 -19.80 3.49
C MET A 623 -30.97 -19.58 1.98
N SER A 624 -30.26 -20.34 1.16
CA SER A 624 -30.34 -20.27 -0.30
C SER A 624 -31.70 -20.71 -0.83
N TYR A 625 -32.36 -21.68 -0.18
CA TYR A 625 -33.74 -22.04 -0.50
C TYR A 625 -34.71 -20.91 -0.19
N GLN A 626 -34.57 -20.26 0.98
CA GLN A 626 -35.42 -19.12 1.35
C GLN A 626 -35.22 -17.92 0.42
N GLU A 627 -33.99 -17.66 0.02
CA GLU A 627 -33.62 -16.53 -0.86
C GLU A 627 -34.02 -16.79 -2.32
N PHE A 628 -33.75 -17.99 -2.86
CA PHE A 628 -33.87 -18.26 -4.30
C PHE A 628 -35.03 -19.18 -4.69
N GLY A 629 -35.68 -19.84 -3.74
CA GLY A 629 -36.81 -20.75 -3.99
C GLY A 629 -36.46 -22.04 -4.73
N ASP A 630 -35.17 -22.39 -4.88
CA ASP A 630 -34.74 -23.60 -5.60
C ASP A 630 -34.83 -24.84 -4.69
N TRP A 631 -35.74 -25.75 -5.04
CA TRP A 631 -36.00 -26.98 -4.30
C TRP A 631 -34.79 -27.92 -4.20
N ARG A 632 -33.79 -27.81 -5.08
CA ARG A 632 -32.55 -28.61 -4.98
C ARG A 632 -31.81 -28.33 -3.69
N TYR A 633 -31.80 -27.07 -3.23
CA TYR A 633 -31.14 -26.70 -1.97
C TYR A 633 -31.84 -27.33 -0.77
N LEU A 634 -33.17 -27.20 -0.69
CA LEU A 634 -33.95 -27.82 0.37
C LEU A 634 -33.86 -29.35 0.34
N HIS A 635 -33.86 -29.97 -0.85
CA HIS A 635 -33.69 -31.41 -0.97
C HIS A 635 -32.35 -31.89 -0.40
N THR A 636 -31.24 -31.23 -0.76
CA THR A 636 -29.92 -31.54 -0.22
C THR A 636 -29.84 -31.30 1.29
N ALA A 637 -30.38 -30.18 1.79
CA ALA A 637 -30.43 -29.90 3.23
C ALA A 637 -31.19 -30.98 4.01
N ARG A 638 -32.32 -31.47 3.48
CA ARG A 638 -33.08 -32.58 4.09
C ARG A 638 -32.27 -33.86 4.17
N ASN A 639 -31.47 -34.18 3.15
CA ASN A 639 -30.62 -35.39 3.17
C ASN A 639 -29.53 -35.29 4.23
N VAL A 640 -28.91 -34.11 4.43
CA VAL A 640 -27.96 -33.87 5.53
C VAL A 640 -28.65 -33.98 6.89
N GLN A 641 -29.79 -33.32 7.06
CA GLN A 641 -30.55 -33.38 8.30
C GLN A 641 -31.02 -34.79 8.65
N ARG A 642 -31.41 -35.60 7.66
CA ARG A 642 -31.77 -37.02 7.86
C ARG A 642 -30.60 -37.87 8.30
N ALA A 643 -29.39 -37.61 7.79
CA ALA A 643 -28.18 -38.29 8.26
C ALA A 643 -27.98 -38.03 9.76
N ILE A 644 -28.09 -36.77 10.19
CA ILE A 644 -28.04 -36.39 11.61
C ILE A 644 -29.12 -37.11 12.42
N VAL A 645 -30.36 -37.17 11.92
CA VAL A 645 -31.46 -37.88 12.61
C VAL A 645 -31.17 -39.37 12.77
N TYR A 646 -30.68 -40.05 11.74
CA TYR A 646 -30.39 -41.48 11.79
C TYR A 646 -29.26 -41.85 12.74
N GLN A 647 -28.30 -40.95 12.95
CA GLN A 647 -27.10 -41.21 13.74
C GLN A 647 -27.00 -40.33 15.00
N LYS A 648 -28.10 -39.69 15.41
CA LYS A 648 -28.11 -38.70 16.50
C LYS A 648 -27.49 -39.23 17.80
N ASP A 649 -27.75 -40.49 18.14
CA ASP A 649 -27.29 -41.10 19.39
C ASP A 649 -25.81 -41.49 19.32
N GLN A 650 -25.25 -41.60 18.11
CA GLN A 650 -23.82 -41.86 17.89
C GLN A 650 -23.00 -40.58 17.95
N TRP A 651 -23.60 -39.43 17.61
CA TRP A 651 -22.94 -38.12 17.68
C TRP A 651 -22.71 -37.62 19.11
N ILE A 652 -23.54 -38.05 20.06
CA ILE A 652 -23.45 -37.65 21.47
C ILE A 652 -22.49 -38.58 22.21
N ARG A 653 -21.49 -38.00 22.86
CA ARG A 653 -20.51 -38.71 23.70
C ARG A 653 -21.08 -38.97 25.09
N ASP A 654 -20.42 -39.85 25.84
CA ASP A 654 -20.82 -40.20 27.22
C ASP A 654 -20.85 -38.99 28.17
N ASN A 655 -20.02 -37.97 27.91
CA ASN A 655 -19.97 -36.72 28.69
C ASN A 655 -21.00 -35.66 28.23
N GLY A 656 -21.84 -35.98 27.24
CA GLY A 656 -22.82 -35.06 26.66
C GLY A 656 -22.27 -34.11 25.59
N ASP A 657 -20.97 -34.13 25.33
CA ASP A 657 -20.38 -33.40 24.21
C ASP A 657 -20.72 -34.07 22.88
N ILE A 658 -20.48 -33.36 21.77
CA ILE A 658 -20.66 -33.87 20.41
C ILE A 658 -19.31 -34.35 19.88
N TRP A 659 -19.28 -35.43 19.10
CA TRP A 659 -18.06 -35.81 18.37
C TRP A 659 -17.72 -34.77 17.31
N TYR A 660 -16.43 -34.46 17.14
CA TYR A 660 -15.98 -33.51 16.12
C TYR A 660 -16.37 -33.93 14.71
N LYS A 661 -16.02 -35.17 14.32
CA LYS A 661 -16.17 -35.64 12.93
C LYS A 661 -16.59 -37.10 12.80
N ILE A 662 -17.07 -37.43 11.61
CA ILE A 662 -17.33 -38.79 11.11
C ILE A 662 -16.47 -39.08 9.87
N SER A 663 -15.78 -40.24 9.84
CA SER A 663 -15.01 -40.68 8.66
C SER A 663 -15.90 -41.39 7.62
N PRO A 664 -15.43 -41.60 6.37
CA PRO A 664 -16.15 -42.40 5.38
C PRO A 664 -16.46 -43.84 5.83
N GLU A 665 -15.69 -44.37 6.79
CA GLU A 665 -15.87 -45.69 7.42
C GLU A 665 -16.83 -45.66 8.62
N PHE A 666 -17.49 -44.52 8.89
CA PHE A 666 -18.42 -44.28 9.99
C PHE A 666 -17.78 -44.29 11.39
N ASN A 667 -16.50 -43.96 11.50
CA ASN A 667 -15.86 -43.75 12.79
C ASN A 667 -16.11 -42.31 13.28
N PHE A 668 -16.61 -42.17 14.51
CA PHE A 668 -16.85 -40.89 15.17
C PHE A 668 -15.68 -40.57 16.10
N GLU A 669 -15.01 -39.44 15.87
CA GLU A 669 -13.72 -39.15 16.51
C GLU A 669 -13.51 -37.64 16.75
N GLY A 670 -12.62 -37.33 17.69
CA GLY A 670 -12.14 -35.98 17.98
C GLY A 670 -13.02 -35.21 18.98
N ASP A 671 -12.37 -34.33 19.75
CA ASP A 671 -13.06 -33.38 20.63
C ASP A 671 -13.60 -32.22 19.78
N ASP A 672 -14.88 -31.90 19.97
CA ASP A 672 -15.55 -30.85 19.22
C ASP A 672 -15.15 -29.44 19.71
N TYR A 673 -15.34 -28.44 18.84
CA TYR A 673 -15.14 -27.06 19.20
C TYR A 673 -16.02 -26.65 20.39
N LYS A 674 -15.52 -25.73 21.22
CA LYS A 674 -16.23 -25.32 22.43
C LYS A 674 -17.60 -24.73 22.09
N HIS A 675 -17.64 -23.66 21.30
CA HIS A 675 -18.88 -22.90 21.07
C HIS A 675 -19.43 -23.02 19.65
N LEU A 676 -18.55 -23.21 18.67
CA LEU A 676 -18.91 -23.18 17.24
C LEU A 676 -20.09 -24.09 16.86
N THR A 677 -20.02 -25.38 17.20
CA THR A 677 -21.09 -26.34 16.86
C THR A 677 -22.44 -25.98 17.51
N LEU A 678 -22.43 -25.39 18.71
CA LEU A 678 -23.66 -24.94 19.36
C LEU A 678 -24.27 -23.73 18.63
N GLU A 679 -23.45 -22.82 18.10
CA GLU A 679 -23.93 -21.73 17.25
C GLU A 679 -24.59 -22.25 15.98
N ASP A 680 -23.93 -23.18 15.28
CA ASP A 680 -24.45 -23.73 14.02
C ASP A 680 -25.74 -24.55 14.24
N LEU A 681 -25.87 -25.23 15.38
CA LEU A 681 -27.10 -25.93 15.80
C LEU A 681 -28.26 -24.96 16.06
N ILE A 682 -27.99 -23.83 16.73
CA ILE A 682 -28.99 -22.80 17.01
C ILE A 682 -29.47 -22.17 15.69
N ASP A 683 -28.55 -21.88 14.77
CA ASP A 683 -28.88 -21.36 13.44
C ASP A 683 -29.71 -22.37 12.64
N SER A 684 -29.32 -23.66 12.68
CA SER A 684 -30.08 -24.77 12.07
C SER A 684 -31.50 -24.84 12.62
N TYR A 685 -31.66 -24.74 13.95
CA TYR A 685 -32.96 -24.77 14.60
C TYR A 685 -33.84 -23.62 14.11
N GLN A 686 -33.30 -22.39 14.03
CA GLN A 686 -34.03 -21.22 13.56
C GLN A 686 -34.50 -21.37 12.12
N LEU A 687 -33.64 -21.87 11.23
CA LEU A 687 -33.95 -22.06 9.82
C LEU A 687 -35.01 -23.17 9.63
N TRP A 688 -34.84 -24.32 10.28
CA TRP A 688 -35.83 -25.39 10.22
C TRP A 688 -37.17 -25.01 10.86
N GLN A 689 -37.17 -24.17 11.89
CA GLN A 689 -38.41 -23.69 12.51
C GLN A 689 -39.29 -22.94 11.51
N GLN A 690 -38.67 -22.25 10.55
CA GLN A 690 -39.36 -21.50 9.50
C GLN A 690 -39.76 -22.37 8.30
N ILE A 691 -39.09 -23.52 8.10
CA ILE A 691 -39.21 -24.34 6.88
C ILE A 691 -39.96 -25.64 7.13
N ASP A 692 -39.53 -26.44 8.11
CA ASP A 692 -40.06 -27.78 8.38
C ASP A 692 -39.81 -28.18 9.85
N PRO A 693 -40.78 -27.95 10.76
CA PRO A 693 -40.60 -28.17 12.20
C PRO A 693 -40.34 -29.62 12.62
N ILE A 694 -40.48 -30.60 11.71
CA ILE A 694 -40.28 -32.03 12.01
C ILE A 694 -38.86 -32.34 12.52
N TYR A 695 -37.88 -31.51 12.16
CA TYR A 695 -36.48 -31.70 12.53
C TYR A 695 -36.09 -31.06 13.88
N LEU A 696 -36.93 -30.17 14.42
CA LEU A 696 -36.65 -29.45 15.67
C LEU A 696 -36.40 -30.36 16.88
N PRO A 697 -37.08 -31.51 17.07
CA PRO A 697 -36.81 -32.37 18.22
C PRO A 697 -35.37 -32.88 18.29
N THR A 698 -34.79 -33.30 17.15
CA THR A 698 -33.40 -33.78 17.09
C THR A 698 -32.41 -32.65 17.35
N LEU A 699 -32.63 -31.48 16.73
CA LEU A 699 -31.75 -30.31 16.94
C LEU A 699 -31.81 -29.82 18.39
N LYS A 700 -33.01 -29.77 18.99
CA LYS A 700 -33.18 -29.43 20.41
C LYS A 700 -32.41 -30.40 21.30
N GLN A 701 -32.45 -31.70 21.02
CA GLN A 701 -31.69 -32.69 21.79
C GLN A 701 -30.18 -32.41 21.73
N LEU A 702 -29.63 -32.15 20.54
CA LEU A 702 -28.20 -31.84 20.36
C LEU A 702 -27.80 -30.52 21.04
N ILE A 703 -28.62 -29.47 20.92
CA ILE A 703 -28.43 -28.18 21.59
C ILE A 703 -28.35 -28.38 23.11
N ILE A 704 -29.31 -29.08 23.69
CA ILE A 704 -29.35 -29.34 25.14
C ILE A 704 -28.12 -30.11 25.58
N SER A 705 -27.75 -31.17 24.82
CA SER A 705 -26.57 -31.99 25.15
C SER A 705 -25.30 -31.14 25.20
N LYS A 706 -25.01 -30.41 24.12
CA LYS A 706 -23.81 -29.57 24.01
C LYS A 706 -23.80 -28.44 25.04
N ALA A 707 -24.93 -27.74 25.22
CA ALA A 707 -25.02 -26.66 26.19
C ALA A 707 -24.84 -27.15 27.63
N THR A 708 -25.41 -28.32 27.96
CA THR A 708 -25.23 -28.96 29.27
C THR A 708 -23.77 -29.35 29.50
N PHE A 709 -23.11 -29.91 28.49
CA PHE A 709 -21.67 -30.20 28.54
C PHE A 709 -20.85 -28.93 28.84
N LEU A 710 -21.10 -27.84 28.11
CA LEU A 710 -20.42 -26.55 28.35
C LEU A 710 -20.65 -26.02 29.77
N SER A 711 -21.87 -26.18 30.32
CA SER A 711 -22.19 -25.81 31.69
C SER A 711 -21.42 -26.66 32.72
N ASN A 712 -21.41 -27.98 32.52
CA ASN A 712 -20.72 -28.91 33.41
C ASN A 712 -19.21 -28.65 33.46
N GLU A 713 -18.62 -28.32 32.31
CA GLU A 713 -17.21 -27.98 32.18
C GLU A 713 -16.91 -26.49 32.45
N LYS A 714 -17.95 -25.67 32.69
CA LYS A 714 -17.86 -24.21 32.92
C LYS A 714 -17.13 -23.45 31.81
N LEU A 715 -17.41 -23.82 30.56
CA LEU A 715 -16.74 -23.28 29.38
C LEU A 715 -17.40 -21.99 28.84
N GLY A 716 -18.44 -21.47 29.50
CA GLY A 716 -19.07 -20.22 29.14
C GLY A 716 -19.81 -20.25 27.79
N TYR A 717 -20.07 -19.09 27.22
CA TYR A 717 -20.85 -18.92 25.98
C TYR A 717 -20.47 -17.67 25.19
N THR A 718 -20.82 -17.63 23.91
CA THR A 718 -20.68 -16.43 23.08
C THR A 718 -21.93 -15.55 23.12
N THR A 719 -21.79 -14.28 22.76
CA THR A 719 -22.96 -13.38 22.57
C THR A 719 -23.95 -13.95 21.55
N LYS A 720 -23.46 -14.65 20.52
CA LYS A 720 -24.31 -15.30 19.50
C LYS A 720 -25.13 -16.45 20.10
N ILE A 721 -24.52 -17.31 20.93
CA ILE A 721 -25.25 -18.37 21.66
C ILE A 721 -26.34 -17.77 22.53
N LYS A 722 -26.00 -16.76 23.34
CA LYS A 722 -26.93 -16.10 24.27
C LYS A 722 -28.16 -15.54 23.56
N ASN A 723 -27.94 -14.76 22.50
CA ASN A 723 -29.03 -14.16 21.74
C ASN A 723 -29.81 -15.23 20.95
N GLY A 724 -29.11 -16.22 20.41
CA GLY A 724 -29.70 -17.29 19.62
C GLY A 724 -30.59 -18.23 20.43
N LEU A 725 -30.16 -18.69 21.61
CA LEU A 725 -30.97 -19.51 22.53
C LEU A 725 -32.25 -18.79 22.95
N LYS A 726 -32.14 -17.50 23.30
CA LYS A 726 -33.29 -16.66 23.63
C LYS A 726 -34.27 -16.57 22.46
N LYS A 727 -33.77 -16.42 21.23
CA LYS A 727 -34.60 -16.30 20.03
C LYS A 727 -35.38 -17.59 19.73
N ILE A 728 -34.84 -18.76 20.07
CA ILE A 728 -35.50 -20.06 19.87
C ILE A 728 -36.28 -20.55 21.10
N GLY A 729 -36.34 -19.76 22.17
CA GLY A 729 -37.04 -20.11 23.41
C GLY A 729 -36.41 -21.27 24.17
N LEU A 730 -35.07 -21.30 24.22
CA LEU A 730 -34.24 -22.25 24.95
C LEU A 730 -33.24 -21.54 25.87
N ASP A 731 -33.58 -20.34 26.38
CA ASP A 731 -32.71 -19.54 27.23
C ASP A 731 -32.42 -20.21 28.59
N GLU A 732 -33.25 -21.15 29.02
CA GLU A 732 -32.99 -22.00 30.18
C GLU A 732 -31.76 -22.90 30.03
N TYR A 733 -31.25 -23.07 28.80
CA TYR A 733 -30.05 -23.84 28.49
C TYR A 733 -28.83 -22.96 28.18
N LEU A 734 -28.84 -21.69 28.55
CA LEU A 734 -27.64 -20.86 28.43
C LEU A 734 -26.52 -21.48 29.28
N PRO A 735 -25.35 -21.83 28.70
CA PRO A 735 -24.27 -22.45 29.47
C PRO A 735 -23.80 -21.59 30.65
N ASP A 736 -23.42 -22.21 31.76
CA ASP A 736 -22.77 -21.51 32.86
C ASP A 736 -21.33 -21.10 32.48
N GLY A 737 -20.92 -19.88 32.87
CA GLY A 737 -19.56 -19.36 32.72
C GLY A 737 -19.53 -17.95 32.14
N ASP A 738 -18.32 -17.52 31.75
CA ASP A 738 -18.08 -16.17 31.23
C ASP A 738 -18.57 -16.03 29.78
N GLU A 739 -19.02 -14.82 29.43
CA GLU A 739 -19.32 -14.45 28.04
C GLU A 739 -18.00 -14.18 27.31
N VAL A 740 -17.76 -14.90 26.21
CA VAL A 740 -16.57 -14.75 25.35
C VAL A 740 -16.92 -14.12 24.00
N THR A 741 -15.92 -13.54 23.34
CA THR A 741 -16.11 -12.76 22.10
C THR A 741 -15.87 -13.54 20.81
N ASP A 742 -15.29 -14.73 20.89
CA ASP A 742 -14.97 -15.60 19.74
C ASP A 742 -15.39 -17.04 20.07
N ALA A 743 -15.91 -17.75 19.06
CA ALA A 743 -16.38 -19.12 19.19
C ALA A 743 -15.28 -20.18 19.00
N LEU A 744 -14.11 -19.74 18.51
CA LEU A 744 -12.91 -20.55 18.22
C LEU A 744 -11.90 -20.57 19.37
#